data_AF-A0A845L779-F1
#
_entry.id   AF-A0A845L779-F1
#
_cell.length_a   1.000
_cell.length_b   1.000
_cell.length_c   1.000
_cell.angle_alpha   90.00
_cell.angle_beta   90.00
_cell.angle_gamma   90.00
#
_symmetry.space_group_name_H-M   'P 1'
#
loop_
_entity.id
_entity.type
_entity.pdbx_description
1 polymer ?
#
loop_
_entity_poly.entity_id
_entity_poly.type
_entity_poly.pdbx_seq_one_letter_code
_entity_poly.pdbx_strand_id
1 'polypeptide(L)'
;MPDHDQVIFALDIGTRSVVGIVAHEAEDGLEIVHTAMEEHRQRAMLDGQIHDVVQVTQVVRRIKERLESQLEHPLREVSVAAAGRSLKTSRGRAGRKSTSLQEYTPEDILGLELAALQQAQKELKSAGGDAVRDYHCVGYSVVNHYLEGQPIGNLVGQRGLAAEIEVIGTFLPRVVVDSMFSVLQRAGLEMKSLTLEPIAAINVVIPPNMRQLNLTLVDIGAGTSDIAITSGGSVIAYDMVPVAGDEITEQICQKYLLEFGEGERIKRELQSLVQSAPGREVSDLEGKQVCACDVLGFEQELNVRDVLASLEPTVEHLACQIADKIITLNGKPPQAVILVGGGSLTPLLPARLAQALGLPRDRVGVRGRESLRDLTGNLENMKGPEFVTPVGIAVTSIKHQTLGFYEVSVNDQPVRLFNMQLGTVGDALLAAGVSLRHIHGLPGLAMTVEVNGQVKILRGTLGEPARITVNGEPSKLDRFVRAGDQIRFEAARKGADGGGRIGDLAPTLTPLDLVINGQPVHIDPPVTMNGKKATLDTPLEDGARIRYLHLDTLAQVLDAVGDLEALRTAHSIRYVLNGVEKLVPVSLPEARINGRAVSLDSPVKTGDHIDIRPSRVTGLQLKEIVDLKQWEGQPIHVTVNDAEWSFPGQAPSFSLNNQPATGEEQVNDGDNIVVKAGRSADLILSELLAMINFDPTPPEGKNKLDIRVNGFPADYATPIPDHGRVELIWR
;
A
#
# COMPACT_ATOMS: atom_id res chain seq x y z
N MET A 1 -57.84 -1.01 13.89
CA MET A 1 -56.79 -1.92 14.37
C MET A 1 -55.48 -1.22 14.07
N PRO A 2 -54.57 -1.07 15.05
CA PRO A 2 -53.25 -0.51 14.76
C PRO A 2 -52.55 -1.41 13.74
N ASP A 3 -51.76 -0.78 12.87
CA ASP A 3 -51.04 -1.45 11.78
C ASP A 3 -49.98 -2.40 12.36
N HIS A 4 -49.68 -3.50 11.66
CA HIS A 4 -48.70 -4.50 12.13
C HIS A 4 -47.29 -3.92 12.36
N ASP A 5 -47.01 -2.74 11.78
CA ASP A 5 -45.75 -2.00 11.90
C ASP A 5 -45.59 -1.22 13.23
N GLN A 6 -46.58 -1.22 14.12
CA GLN A 6 -46.56 -0.42 15.37
C GLN A 6 -46.32 -1.21 16.67
N VAL A 7 -46.03 -2.52 16.57
CA VAL A 7 -45.81 -3.35 17.77
C VAL A 7 -44.40 -3.16 18.31
N ILE A 8 -44.31 -2.75 19.57
CA ILE A 8 -43.06 -2.60 20.31
C ILE A 8 -42.89 -3.84 21.17
N PHE A 9 -41.82 -4.60 20.89
CA PHE A 9 -41.37 -5.67 21.78
C PHE A 9 -40.08 -5.24 22.47
N ALA A 10 -40.15 -5.10 23.78
CA ALA A 10 -39.02 -4.76 24.64
C ALA A 10 -38.67 -5.96 25.52
N LEU A 11 -37.38 -6.21 25.69
CA LEU A 11 -36.87 -7.32 26.48
C LEU A 11 -35.75 -6.84 27.39
N ASP A 12 -35.93 -7.04 28.69
CA ASP A 12 -34.91 -6.86 29.70
C ASP A 12 -34.32 -8.24 30.04
N ILE A 13 -33.04 -8.44 29.73
CA ILE A 13 -32.34 -9.71 29.96
C ILE A 13 -31.48 -9.55 31.21
N GLY A 14 -32.14 -9.61 32.37
CA GLY A 14 -31.49 -9.48 33.66
C GLY A 14 -30.76 -10.75 34.14
N THR A 15 -29.89 -10.56 35.13
CA THR A 15 -29.06 -11.65 35.69
C THR A 15 -29.88 -12.80 36.29
N ARG A 16 -31.05 -12.51 36.89
CA ARG A 16 -31.94 -13.51 37.50
C ARG A 16 -33.14 -13.88 36.65
N SER A 17 -33.69 -12.93 35.90
CA SER A 17 -34.92 -13.09 35.13
C SER A 17 -34.88 -12.30 33.84
N VAL A 18 -35.64 -12.79 32.86
CA VAL A 18 -35.91 -12.08 31.62
C VAL A 18 -37.35 -11.58 31.66
N VAL A 19 -37.56 -10.29 31.37
CA VAL A 19 -38.88 -9.66 31.32
C VAL A 19 -39.13 -9.18 29.90
N GLY A 20 -40.23 -9.60 29.29
CA GLY A 20 -40.70 -9.17 27.98
C GLY A 20 -41.96 -8.32 28.09
N ILE A 21 -42.01 -7.20 27.38
CA ILE A 21 -43.16 -6.31 27.27
C ILE A 21 -43.51 -6.14 25.79
N VAL A 22 -44.79 -6.35 25.47
CA VAL A 22 -45.38 -5.99 24.18
C VAL A 22 -46.31 -4.81 24.39
N ALA A 23 -46.08 -3.75 23.62
CA ALA A 23 -46.83 -2.50 23.73
C ALA A 23 -47.09 -1.87 22.36
N HIS A 24 -48.05 -0.94 22.31
CA HIS A 24 -48.22 0.01 21.22
C HIS A 24 -47.85 1.42 21.68
N GLU A 25 -47.39 2.23 20.73
CA GLU A 25 -47.29 3.67 20.94
C GLU A 25 -48.70 4.25 21.07
N ALA A 26 -48.93 5.02 22.14
CA ALA A 26 -50.16 5.77 22.36
C ALA A 26 -49.85 7.27 22.32
N GLU A 27 -50.89 8.10 22.19
CA GLU A 27 -50.77 9.56 22.10
C GLU A 27 -49.96 10.15 23.28
N ASP A 28 -50.22 9.64 24.49
CA ASP A 28 -49.53 10.01 25.73
C ASP A 28 -48.81 8.79 26.34
N GLY A 29 -47.86 8.18 25.61
CA GLY A 29 -46.95 7.17 26.16
C GLY A 29 -47.12 5.77 25.56
N LEU A 30 -47.39 4.76 26.41
CA LEU A 30 -47.48 3.36 25.97
C LEU A 30 -48.82 2.72 26.36
N GLU A 31 -49.41 1.99 25.42
CA GLU A 31 -50.46 1.01 25.70
C GLU A 31 -49.82 -0.38 25.85
N ILE A 32 -49.82 -0.93 27.06
CA ILE A 32 -49.28 -2.25 27.34
C ILE A 32 -50.28 -3.32 26.89
N VAL A 33 -49.85 -4.22 26.02
CA VAL A 33 -50.70 -5.29 25.49
C VAL A 33 -50.51 -6.57 26.31
N HIS A 34 -49.26 -7.04 26.39
CA HIS A 34 -48.89 -8.27 27.10
C HIS A 34 -47.54 -8.14 27.80
N THR A 35 -47.41 -8.87 28.90
CA THR A 35 -46.16 -8.94 29.68
C THR A 35 -45.84 -10.39 30.01
N ALA A 36 -44.55 -10.71 29.97
CA ALA A 36 -44.04 -12.00 30.36
C ALA A 36 -42.77 -11.88 31.19
N MET A 37 -42.61 -12.78 32.17
CA MET A 37 -41.43 -12.85 33.02
C MET A 37 -41.11 -14.31 33.28
N GLU A 38 -39.83 -14.66 33.16
CA GLU A 38 -39.29 -15.99 33.36
C GLU A 38 -37.93 -15.88 34.08
N GLU A 39 -37.74 -16.64 35.15
CA GLU A 39 -36.46 -16.71 35.84
C GLU A 39 -35.51 -17.70 35.15
N HIS A 40 -34.20 -17.42 35.21
CA HIS A 40 -33.19 -18.39 34.78
C HIS A 40 -33.21 -19.60 35.72
N ARG A 41 -33.14 -20.81 35.16
CA ARG A 41 -33.10 -22.07 35.94
C ARG A 41 -31.72 -22.34 36.54
N GLN A 42 -30.69 -21.78 35.95
CA GLN A 42 -29.29 -21.87 36.37
C GLN A 42 -28.65 -20.49 36.25
N ARG A 43 -27.44 -20.33 36.79
CA ARG A 43 -26.66 -19.09 36.71
C ARG A 43 -26.05 -18.90 35.30
N ALA A 44 -26.91 -18.63 34.32
CA ALA A 44 -26.55 -18.42 32.91
C ALA A 44 -26.01 -17.00 32.64
N MET A 45 -26.25 -16.09 33.58
CA MET A 45 -25.74 -14.73 33.60
C MET A 45 -24.97 -14.46 34.90
N LEU A 46 -23.97 -13.58 34.82
CA LEU A 46 -23.17 -13.16 35.96
C LEU A 46 -22.85 -11.67 35.83
N ASP A 47 -23.16 -10.88 36.85
CA ASP A 47 -22.89 -9.44 36.91
C ASP A 47 -23.31 -8.67 35.64
N GLY A 48 -24.50 -8.99 35.12
CA GLY A 48 -25.07 -8.37 33.92
C GLY A 48 -24.52 -8.91 32.59
N GLN A 49 -23.62 -9.89 32.59
CA GLN A 49 -23.05 -10.49 31.39
C GLN A 49 -23.61 -11.88 31.10
N ILE A 50 -23.77 -12.20 29.82
CA ILE A 50 -24.20 -13.52 29.36
C ILE A 50 -23.00 -14.46 29.37
N HIS A 51 -23.03 -15.47 30.24
CA HIS A 51 -22.00 -16.52 30.31
C HIS A 51 -22.40 -17.76 29.51
N ASP A 52 -23.69 -18.08 29.47
CA ASP A 52 -24.24 -19.20 28.69
C ASP A 52 -25.31 -18.73 27.72
N VAL A 53 -24.89 -18.47 26.48
CA VAL A 53 -25.78 -18.04 25.38
C VAL A 53 -26.91 -19.05 25.16
N VAL A 54 -26.66 -20.35 25.27
CA VAL A 54 -27.66 -21.38 24.95
C VAL A 54 -28.78 -21.35 25.98
N GLN A 55 -28.44 -21.26 27.26
CA GLN A 55 -29.43 -21.19 28.33
C GLN A 55 -30.26 -19.90 28.30
N VAL A 56 -29.61 -18.75 28.09
CA VAL A 56 -30.34 -17.48 27.96
C VAL A 56 -31.27 -17.52 26.75
N THR A 57 -30.82 -18.04 25.59
CA THR A 57 -31.68 -18.22 24.41
C THR A 57 -32.94 -19.03 24.73
N GLN A 58 -32.84 -20.10 25.52
CA GLN A 58 -34.02 -20.90 25.87
C GLN A 58 -35.03 -20.11 26.70
N VAL A 59 -34.57 -19.24 27.61
CA VAL A 59 -35.46 -18.37 28.41
C VAL A 59 -36.13 -17.35 27.51
N VAL A 60 -35.36 -16.68 26.64
CA VAL A 60 -35.88 -15.70 25.67
C VAL A 60 -36.91 -16.34 24.72
N ARG A 61 -36.66 -17.56 24.23
CA ARG A 61 -37.63 -18.30 23.40
C ARG A 61 -38.93 -18.57 24.13
N ARG A 62 -38.89 -18.99 25.40
CA ARG A 62 -40.12 -19.21 26.19
C ARG A 62 -40.91 -17.92 26.41
N ILE A 63 -40.22 -16.80 26.69
CA ILE A 63 -40.85 -15.48 26.78
C ILE A 63 -41.53 -15.14 25.45
N LYS A 64 -40.80 -15.29 24.34
CA LYS A 64 -41.29 -15.02 23.00
C LYS A 64 -42.52 -15.88 22.69
N GLU A 65 -42.45 -17.19 22.85
CA GLU A 65 -43.55 -18.13 22.60
C GLU A 65 -44.78 -17.81 23.46
N ARG A 66 -44.59 -17.45 24.73
CA ARG A 66 -45.67 -17.08 25.66
C ARG A 66 -46.37 -15.80 25.19
N LEU A 67 -45.62 -14.79 24.76
CA LEU A 67 -46.17 -13.54 24.24
C LEU A 67 -46.84 -13.75 22.86
N GLU A 68 -46.20 -14.47 21.95
CA GLU A 68 -46.76 -14.80 20.63
C GLU A 68 -48.04 -15.63 20.72
N SER A 69 -48.18 -16.50 21.73
CA SER A 69 -49.44 -17.26 21.94
C SER A 69 -50.65 -16.37 22.27
N GLN A 70 -50.39 -15.12 22.67
CA GLN A 70 -51.40 -14.11 23.00
C GLN A 70 -51.55 -13.06 21.87
N LEU A 71 -50.75 -13.17 20.81
CA LEU A 71 -50.75 -12.27 19.66
C LEU A 71 -51.18 -13.01 18.38
N GLU A 72 -51.68 -12.26 17.40
CA GLU A 72 -52.08 -12.82 16.11
C GLU A 72 -50.92 -12.93 15.10
N HIS A 73 -49.74 -12.40 15.44
CA HIS A 73 -48.57 -12.32 14.57
C HIS A 73 -47.28 -12.65 15.33
N PRO A 74 -46.22 -13.10 14.63
CA PRO A 74 -44.94 -13.38 15.25
C PRO A 74 -44.21 -12.09 15.66
N LEU A 75 -43.42 -12.18 16.73
CA LEU A 75 -42.46 -11.16 17.15
C LEU A 75 -41.14 -11.40 16.40
N ARG A 76 -40.73 -10.43 15.60
CA ARG A 76 -39.50 -10.51 14.78
C ARG A 76 -38.40 -9.60 15.28
N GLU A 77 -38.76 -8.39 15.65
CA GLU A 77 -37.84 -7.36 16.13
C GLU A 77 -37.98 -7.18 17.64
N VAL A 78 -36.87 -6.86 18.33
CA VAL A 78 -36.85 -6.61 19.77
C VAL A 78 -35.90 -5.47 20.14
N SER A 79 -36.34 -4.65 21.09
CA SER A 79 -35.49 -3.65 21.74
C SER A 79 -34.99 -4.19 23.08
N VAL A 80 -33.70 -4.06 23.34
CA VAL A 80 -33.06 -4.57 24.56
C VAL A 80 -32.24 -3.49 25.26
N ALA A 81 -32.00 -3.69 26.55
CA ALA A 81 -30.94 -2.99 27.26
C ALA A 81 -29.81 -3.95 27.63
N ALA A 82 -28.62 -3.39 27.78
CA ALA A 82 -27.50 -4.09 28.40
C ALA A 82 -27.19 -3.49 29.77
N ALA A 83 -26.90 -4.36 30.73
CA ALA A 83 -26.10 -4.07 31.92
C ALA A 83 -24.64 -4.43 31.66
N GLY A 84 -23.73 -4.03 32.56
CA GLY A 84 -22.47 -4.76 32.64
C GLY A 84 -21.36 -4.11 33.46
N ARG A 85 -20.67 -4.98 34.22
CA ARG A 85 -19.44 -4.73 35.01
C ARG A 85 -18.40 -3.81 34.36
N SER A 86 -18.30 -3.86 33.04
CA SER A 86 -17.24 -3.21 32.26
C SER A 86 -17.70 -1.91 31.62
N LEU A 87 -18.81 -1.32 32.08
CA LEU A 87 -19.27 -0.03 31.61
C LEU A 87 -18.15 1.02 31.72
N LYS A 88 -17.91 1.70 30.60
CA LYS A 88 -17.09 2.90 30.54
C LYS A 88 -17.92 4.05 30.04
N THR A 89 -17.71 5.22 30.62
CA THR A 89 -18.32 6.45 30.14
C THR A 89 -17.24 7.41 29.69
N SER A 90 -17.55 8.19 28.66
CA SER A 90 -16.69 9.28 28.22
C SER A 90 -17.58 10.43 27.79
N ARG A 91 -17.15 11.66 28.10
CA ARG A 91 -17.79 12.86 27.57
C ARG A 91 -17.19 13.20 26.22
N GLY A 92 -17.92 13.95 25.43
CA GLY A 92 -17.42 14.53 24.19
C GLY A 92 -18.24 15.75 23.84
N ARG A 93 -17.60 16.70 23.16
CA ARG A 93 -18.21 17.95 22.73
C ARG A 93 -17.92 18.18 21.26
N ALA A 94 -18.95 18.52 20.50
CA ALA A 94 -18.80 18.91 19.11
C ALA A 94 -19.58 20.18 18.83
N GLY A 95 -19.09 20.95 17.87
CA GLY A 95 -19.67 22.22 17.50
C GLY A 95 -19.66 22.45 15.99
N ARG A 96 -20.63 23.19 15.51
CA ARG A 96 -20.74 23.64 14.12
C ARG A 96 -20.87 25.14 14.09
N LYS A 97 -19.99 25.78 13.31
CA LYS A 97 -20.09 27.19 12.95
C LYS A 97 -20.75 27.31 11.59
N SER A 98 -21.70 28.21 11.46
CA SER A 98 -22.31 28.59 10.19
C SER A 98 -21.79 29.95 9.74
N THR A 99 -21.68 30.12 8.43
CA THR A 99 -21.27 31.39 7.81
C THR A 99 -22.39 32.43 7.79
N SER A 100 -23.62 32.02 8.08
CA SER A 100 -24.80 32.88 8.15
C SER A 100 -25.75 32.43 9.26
N LEU A 101 -26.64 33.32 9.71
CA LEU A 101 -27.65 33.03 10.72
C LEU A 101 -28.70 32.05 10.17
N GLN A 102 -28.46 30.77 10.41
CA GLN A 102 -29.34 29.66 10.03
C GLN A 102 -30.06 29.11 11.24
N GLU A 103 -31.24 28.54 11.00
CA GLU A 103 -31.98 27.77 11.99
C GLU A 103 -31.39 26.36 12.07
N TYR A 104 -31.24 25.82 13.28
CA TYR A 104 -30.78 24.45 13.48
C TYR A 104 -31.95 23.48 13.41
N THR A 105 -31.90 22.53 12.47
CA THR A 105 -32.93 21.49 12.32
C THR A 105 -32.67 20.29 13.23
N PRO A 106 -33.66 19.40 13.47
CA PRO A 106 -33.43 18.15 14.20
C PRO A 106 -32.28 17.31 13.64
N GLU A 107 -32.10 17.29 12.32
CA GLU A 107 -31.01 16.58 11.65
C GLU A 107 -29.65 17.22 11.93
N ASP A 108 -29.57 18.56 12.02
CA ASP A 108 -28.35 19.25 12.42
C ASP A 108 -27.95 18.89 13.86
N ILE A 109 -28.92 18.80 14.76
CA ILE A 109 -28.71 18.45 16.17
C ILE A 109 -28.24 17.01 16.29
N LEU A 110 -28.89 16.07 15.60
CA LEU A 110 -28.47 14.67 15.55
C LEU A 110 -27.02 14.56 15.01
N GLY A 111 -26.68 15.30 13.95
CA GLY A 111 -25.31 15.34 13.42
C GLY A 111 -24.28 15.84 14.44
N LEU A 112 -24.63 16.84 15.25
CA LEU A 112 -23.79 17.35 16.33
C LEU A 112 -23.66 16.36 17.49
N GLU A 113 -24.76 15.70 17.90
CA GLU A 113 -24.76 14.66 18.92
C GLU A 113 -23.85 13.49 18.53
N LEU A 114 -23.99 13.01 17.30
CA LEU A 114 -23.14 11.94 16.75
C LEU A 114 -21.66 12.38 16.71
N ALA A 115 -21.36 13.61 16.27
CA ALA A 115 -19.99 14.13 16.27
C ALA A 115 -19.42 14.24 17.70
N ALA A 116 -20.22 14.68 18.67
CA ALA A 116 -19.81 14.76 20.07
C ALA A 116 -19.56 13.36 20.65
N LEU A 117 -20.35 12.37 20.24
CA LEU A 117 -20.18 10.99 20.67
C LEU A 117 -18.94 10.33 20.05
N GLN A 118 -18.58 10.69 18.81
CA GLN A 118 -17.32 10.27 18.19
C GLN A 118 -16.10 10.85 18.92
N GLN A 119 -16.19 12.13 19.31
CA GLN A 119 -15.19 12.77 20.16
C GLN A 119 -15.03 11.97 21.47
N ALA A 120 -16.14 11.61 22.13
CA ALA A 120 -16.14 10.81 23.35
C ALA A 120 -15.47 9.43 23.14
N GLN A 121 -15.78 8.75 22.03
CA GLN A 121 -15.16 7.45 21.71
C GLN A 121 -13.64 7.59 21.48
N LYS A 122 -13.20 8.66 20.82
CA LYS A 122 -11.77 8.94 20.58
C LYS A 122 -11.03 9.22 21.89
N GLU A 123 -11.64 9.98 22.79
CA GLU A 123 -11.09 10.28 24.12
C GLU A 123 -10.94 8.99 24.94
N LEU A 124 -11.96 8.14 24.94
CA LEU A 124 -11.93 6.84 25.60
C LEU A 124 -10.77 5.96 25.07
N LYS A 125 -10.61 5.85 23.74
CA LYS A 125 -9.53 5.09 23.11
C LYS A 125 -8.14 5.66 23.44
N SER A 126 -8.03 6.99 23.54
CA SER A 126 -6.78 7.66 23.86
C SER A 126 -6.37 7.44 25.33
N ALA A 127 -7.34 7.43 26.24
CA ALA A 127 -7.10 7.19 27.67
C ALA A 127 -6.87 5.70 28.01
N GLY A 128 -7.50 4.78 27.27
CA GLY A 128 -7.52 3.36 27.58
C GLY A 128 -6.52 2.47 26.84
N GLY A 129 -5.83 2.98 25.81
CA GLY A 129 -4.89 2.19 25.00
C GLY A 129 -5.56 1.01 24.29
N ASP A 130 -4.82 -0.09 24.10
CA ASP A 130 -5.31 -1.29 23.39
C ASP A 130 -6.48 -1.98 24.10
N ALA A 131 -6.59 -1.86 25.44
CA ALA A 131 -7.63 -2.52 26.24
C ALA A 131 -9.06 -2.00 25.97
N VAL A 132 -9.19 -0.84 25.32
CA VAL A 132 -10.49 -0.19 25.04
C VAL A 132 -10.74 -0.05 23.52
N ARG A 133 -9.91 -0.70 22.68
CA ARG A 133 -10.11 -0.69 21.21
C ARG A 133 -11.43 -1.34 20.79
N ASP A 134 -11.85 -2.37 21.52
CA ASP A 134 -13.01 -3.20 21.18
C ASP A 134 -14.25 -2.83 21.99
N TYR A 135 -14.44 -1.55 22.32
CA TYR A 135 -15.65 -1.07 22.99
C TYR A 135 -16.66 -0.49 21.99
N HIS A 136 -17.91 -0.91 22.10
CA HIS A 136 -19.03 -0.37 21.34
C HIS A 136 -19.79 0.65 22.18
N CYS A 137 -20.21 1.73 21.54
CA CYS A 137 -21.16 2.64 22.14
C CYS A 137 -22.51 1.93 22.23
N VAL A 138 -23.15 1.96 23.40
CA VAL A 138 -24.44 1.31 23.65
C VAL A 138 -25.54 2.31 24.02
N GLY A 139 -25.16 3.56 24.27
CA GLY A 139 -26.10 4.66 24.47
C GLY A 139 -25.37 5.98 24.72
N TYR A 140 -26.13 7.06 24.77
CA TYR A 140 -25.61 8.36 25.17
C TYR A 140 -26.71 9.22 25.77
N SER A 141 -26.34 10.32 26.40
CA SER A 141 -27.27 11.37 26.79
C SER A 141 -26.65 12.73 26.56
N VAL A 142 -27.49 13.69 26.17
CA VAL A 142 -27.08 15.08 26.05
C VAL A 142 -26.93 15.68 27.43
N VAL A 143 -25.74 16.22 27.69
CA VAL A 143 -25.39 16.90 28.94
C VAL A 143 -25.73 18.37 28.84
N ASN A 144 -25.33 19.04 27.74
CA ASN A 144 -25.58 20.45 27.53
C ASN A 144 -25.69 20.79 26.05
N HIS A 145 -26.51 21.79 25.75
CA HIS A 145 -26.46 22.49 24.47
C HIS A 145 -25.92 23.91 24.67
N TYR A 146 -25.21 24.43 23.67
CA TYR A 146 -24.70 25.78 23.64
C TYR A 146 -25.04 26.47 22.32
N LEU A 147 -25.58 27.68 22.39
CA LEU A 147 -25.76 28.57 21.24
C LEU A 147 -24.85 29.78 21.44
N GLU A 148 -23.90 29.97 20.53
CA GLU A 148 -22.90 31.06 20.59
C GLU A 148 -22.15 31.11 21.94
N GLY A 149 -21.88 29.93 22.51
CA GLY A 149 -21.20 29.75 23.79
C GLY A 149 -22.09 29.88 25.03
N GLN A 150 -23.36 30.25 24.88
CA GLN A 150 -24.32 30.33 25.99
C GLN A 150 -25.12 29.03 26.14
N PRO A 151 -25.29 28.50 27.37
CA PRO A 151 -26.07 27.29 27.58
C PRO A 151 -27.55 27.50 27.25
N ILE A 152 -28.16 26.55 26.55
CA ILE A 152 -29.57 26.60 26.16
C ILE A 152 -30.23 25.23 26.34
N GLY A 153 -31.55 25.23 26.57
CA GLY A 153 -32.30 23.98 26.80
C GLY A 153 -32.49 23.12 25.55
N ASN A 154 -32.69 23.75 24.39
CA ASN A 154 -32.92 23.08 23.11
C ASN A 154 -32.39 23.94 21.96
N LEU A 155 -31.67 23.34 21.01
CA LEU A 155 -31.16 24.01 19.81
C LEU A 155 -32.11 23.95 18.62
N VAL A 156 -33.02 22.98 18.56
CA VAL A 156 -33.95 22.84 17.44
C VAL A 156 -34.80 24.11 17.33
N GLY A 157 -34.82 24.72 16.14
CA GLY A 157 -35.53 25.96 15.87
C GLY A 157 -34.81 27.24 16.33
N GLN A 158 -33.66 27.11 17.01
CA GLN A 158 -32.83 28.27 17.36
C GLN A 158 -32.03 28.75 16.15
N ARG A 159 -31.74 30.05 16.11
CA ARG A 159 -30.94 30.68 15.06
C ARG A 159 -29.65 31.25 15.63
N GLY A 160 -28.51 30.90 15.04
CA GLY A 160 -27.21 31.41 15.49
C GLY A 160 -26.08 31.08 14.52
N LEU A 161 -24.90 31.62 14.80
CA LEU A 161 -23.69 31.36 14.01
C LEU A 161 -22.88 30.18 14.52
N ALA A 162 -23.10 29.74 15.75
CA ALA A 162 -22.41 28.59 16.33
C ALA A 162 -23.32 27.84 17.29
N ALA A 163 -23.34 26.51 17.16
CA ALA A 163 -23.99 25.61 18.10
C ALA A 163 -23.02 24.52 18.50
N GLU A 164 -23.10 24.12 19.76
CA GLU A 164 -22.29 23.03 20.31
C GLU A 164 -23.15 22.14 21.20
N ILE A 165 -22.82 20.85 21.22
CA ILE A 165 -23.48 19.86 22.06
C ILE A 165 -22.41 19.09 22.82
N GLU A 166 -22.64 18.92 24.11
CA GLU A 166 -21.88 18.03 24.98
C GLU A 166 -22.73 16.79 25.27
N VAL A 167 -22.14 15.62 25.07
CA VAL A 167 -22.77 14.33 25.38
C VAL A 167 -21.94 13.52 26.36
N ILE A 168 -22.59 12.63 27.09
CA ILE A 168 -21.96 11.53 27.81
C ILE A 168 -22.29 10.23 27.07
N GLY A 169 -21.28 9.61 26.46
CA GLY A 169 -21.39 8.32 25.81
C GLY A 169 -21.13 7.17 26.77
N THR A 170 -21.86 6.07 26.60
CA THR A 170 -21.71 4.84 27.37
C THR A 170 -21.20 3.72 26.46
N PHE A 171 -20.18 3.00 26.92
CA PHE A 171 -19.42 2.05 26.12
C PHE A 171 -19.28 0.72 26.86
N LEU A 172 -19.53 -0.37 26.14
CA LEU A 172 -19.37 -1.74 26.63
C LEU A 172 -18.40 -2.53 25.75
N PRO A 173 -17.71 -3.56 26.32
CA PRO A 173 -16.88 -4.45 25.52
C PRO A 173 -17.69 -5.15 24.44
N ARG A 174 -17.07 -5.35 23.26
CA ARG A 174 -17.67 -6.02 22.11
C ARG A 174 -18.25 -7.38 22.44
N VAL A 175 -17.55 -8.17 23.25
CA VAL A 175 -18.00 -9.49 23.70
C VAL A 175 -19.39 -9.45 24.35
N VAL A 176 -19.71 -8.41 25.13
CA VAL A 176 -21.01 -8.28 25.79
C VAL A 176 -22.11 -8.08 24.74
N VAL A 177 -21.87 -7.20 23.77
CA VAL A 177 -22.80 -6.89 22.68
C VAL A 177 -22.98 -8.10 21.75
N ASP A 178 -21.90 -8.76 21.35
CA ASP A 178 -21.91 -9.94 20.47
C ASP A 178 -22.66 -11.12 21.13
N SER A 179 -22.55 -11.25 22.46
CA SER A 179 -23.27 -12.28 23.22
C SER A 179 -24.78 -12.02 23.22
N MET A 180 -25.19 -10.75 23.39
CA MET A 180 -26.59 -10.34 23.28
C MET A 180 -27.15 -10.65 21.87
N PHE A 181 -26.41 -10.28 20.82
CA PHE A 181 -26.78 -10.62 19.45
C PHE A 181 -26.95 -12.12 19.24
N SER A 182 -26.01 -12.92 19.76
CA SER A 182 -26.06 -14.37 19.64
C SER A 182 -27.30 -14.96 20.31
N VAL A 183 -27.69 -14.42 21.46
CA VAL A 183 -28.91 -14.83 22.17
C VAL A 183 -30.15 -14.54 21.32
N LEU A 184 -30.29 -13.30 20.84
CA LEU A 184 -31.46 -12.85 20.08
C LEU A 184 -31.60 -13.57 18.74
N GLN A 185 -30.51 -13.67 17.98
CA GLN A 185 -30.51 -14.36 16.68
C GLN A 185 -30.92 -15.82 16.84
N ARG A 186 -30.38 -16.52 17.85
CA ARG A 186 -30.78 -17.91 18.14
C ARG A 186 -32.23 -18.00 18.63
N ALA A 187 -32.77 -16.95 19.25
CA ALA A 187 -34.19 -16.89 19.60
C ALA A 187 -35.10 -16.55 18.40
N GLY A 188 -34.54 -16.33 17.20
CA GLY A 188 -35.29 -15.91 16.02
C GLY A 188 -35.82 -14.49 16.18
N LEU A 189 -35.02 -13.61 16.77
CA LEU A 189 -35.29 -12.19 16.95
C LEU A 189 -34.16 -11.35 16.34
N GLU A 190 -34.52 -10.23 15.74
CA GLU A 190 -33.63 -9.21 15.24
C GLU A 190 -33.58 -8.05 16.24
N MET A 191 -32.37 -7.58 16.55
CA MET A 191 -32.20 -6.46 17.48
C MET A 191 -32.56 -5.16 16.76
N LYS A 192 -33.69 -4.56 17.14
CA LYS A 192 -34.14 -3.26 16.63
C LYS A 192 -33.31 -2.13 17.24
N SER A 193 -33.08 -2.21 18.54
CA SER A 193 -32.36 -1.19 19.27
C SER A 193 -31.67 -1.74 20.53
N LEU A 194 -30.56 -1.11 20.89
CA LEU A 194 -29.83 -1.36 22.12
C LEU A 194 -29.70 -0.06 22.91
N THR A 195 -29.93 -0.13 24.21
CA THR A 195 -29.68 0.95 25.17
C THR A 195 -28.95 0.42 26.42
N LEU A 196 -28.64 1.31 27.35
CA LEU A 196 -28.13 0.95 28.68
C LEU A 196 -29.30 0.98 29.69
N GLU A 197 -29.38 0.02 30.61
CA GLU A 197 -30.46 -0.07 31.62
C GLU A 197 -30.69 1.25 32.38
N PRO A 198 -29.67 1.91 32.97
CA PRO A 198 -29.83 3.20 33.63
C PRO A 198 -30.29 4.34 32.70
N ILE A 199 -30.04 4.27 31.38
CA ILE A 199 -30.59 5.23 30.41
C ILE A 199 -32.09 4.98 30.21
N ALA A 200 -32.48 3.72 30.07
CA ALA A 200 -33.88 3.33 29.94
C ALA A 200 -34.69 3.70 31.19
N ALA A 201 -34.21 3.32 32.36
CA ALA A 201 -34.92 3.52 33.62
C ALA A 201 -35.04 5.02 33.99
N ILE A 202 -33.98 5.82 33.79
CA ILE A 202 -34.04 7.26 34.14
C ILE A 202 -35.03 8.04 33.27
N ASN A 203 -35.24 7.61 32.03
CA ASN A 203 -36.16 8.27 31.10
C ASN A 203 -37.64 8.15 31.50
N VAL A 204 -37.99 7.15 32.32
CA VAL A 204 -39.36 6.95 32.82
C VAL A 204 -39.52 7.36 34.28
N VAL A 205 -38.45 7.32 35.08
CA VAL A 205 -38.49 7.65 36.51
C VAL A 205 -38.17 9.12 36.80
N ILE A 206 -37.21 9.71 36.09
CA ILE A 206 -36.75 11.10 36.31
C ILE A 206 -36.97 11.90 35.02
N PRO A 207 -38.21 12.37 34.78
CA PRO A 207 -38.53 13.18 33.61
C PRO A 207 -37.71 14.49 33.56
N PRO A 208 -37.52 15.10 32.37
CA PRO A 208 -36.65 16.27 32.18
C PRO A 208 -36.90 17.43 33.16
N ASN A 209 -38.16 17.68 33.54
CA ASN A 209 -38.53 18.72 34.52
C ASN A 209 -37.95 18.49 35.92
N MET A 210 -37.65 17.24 36.30
CA MET A 210 -37.04 16.90 37.58
C MET A 210 -35.51 16.96 37.55
N ARG A 211 -34.88 16.93 36.35
CA ARG A 211 -33.42 16.84 36.19
C ARG A 211 -32.64 18.07 36.64
N GLN A 212 -33.34 19.17 36.94
CA GLN A 212 -32.75 20.35 37.60
C GLN A 212 -32.26 20.02 39.01
N LEU A 213 -32.95 19.11 39.69
CA LEU A 213 -32.57 18.62 41.01
C LEU A 213 -31.40 17.64 40.90
N ASN A 214 -30.59 17.61 41.96
CA ASN A 214 -29.50 16.66 42.06
C ASN A 214 -30.01 15.32 42.58
N LEU A 215 -30.56 14.51 41.67
CA LEU A 215 -31.17 13.22 41.98
C LEU A 215 -30.28 12.09 41.49
N THR A 216 -30.34 10.96 42.18
CA THR A 216 -29.69 9.73 41.76
C THR A 216 -30.71 8.63 41.59
N LEU A 217 -30.72 8.00 40.41
CA LEU A 217 -31.38 6.72 40.19
C LEU A 217 -30.38 5.60 40.46
N VAL A 218 -30.79 4.58 41.20
CA VAL A 218 -30.05 3.32 41.33
C VAL A 218 -30.98 2.18 40.95
N ASP A 219 -30.70 1.51 39.84
CA ASP A 219 -31.36 0.28 39.42
C ASP A 219 -30.61 -0.90 40.02
N ILE A 220 -31.19 -1.53 41.04
CA ILE A 220 -30.56 -2.62 41.78
C ILE A 220 -31.18 -3.92 41.29
N GLY A 221 -30.43 -4.62 40.45
CA GLY A 221 -30.79 -5.94 39.95
C GLY A 221 -30.34 -7.06 40.90
N ALA A 222 -30.17 -8.25 40.31
CA ALA A 222 -29.63 -9.42 41.00
C ALA A 222 -28.10 -9.35 41.13
N GLY A 223 -27.38 -9.10 40.02
CA GLY A 223 -25.91 -9.05 40.00
C GLY A 223 -25.30 -7.64 39.99
N THR A 224 -26.04 -6.61 39.53
CA THR A 224 -25.51 -5.25 39.35
C THR A 224 -26.41 -4.19 39.97
N SER A 225 -25.79 -3.09 40.40
CA SER A 225 -26.46 -1.87 40.82
C SER A 225 -26.05 -0.74 39.88
N ASP A 226 -26.91 -0.40 38.93
CA ASP A 226 -26.64 0.58 37.88
C ASP A 226 -27.07 1.99 38.33
N ILE A 227 -26.20 2.98 38.12
CA ILE A 227 -26.34 4.32 38.71
C ILE A 227 -26.44 5.36 37.59
N ALA A 228 -27.41 6.27 37.73
CA ALA A 228 -27.52 7.45 36.91
C ALA A 228 -27.77 8.70 37.76
N ILE A 229 -27.07 9.79 37.47
CA ILE A 229 -27.13 11.01 38.30
C ILE A 229 -27.56 12.19 37.45
N THR A 230 -28.56 12.94 37.91
CA THR A 230 -29.01 14.18 37.28
C THR A 230 -28.55 15.39 38.06
N SER A 231 -28.32 16.50 37.37
CA SER A 231 -28.11 17.82 37.97
C SER A 231 -28.17 18.88 36.88
N GLY A 232 -28.71 20.06 37.19
CA GLY A 232 -28.64 21.21 36.26
C GLY A 232 -29.43 21.02 34.95
N GLY A 233 -30.41 20.10 34.93
CA GLY A 233 -31.30 19.88 33.80
C GLY A 233 -30.94 18.67 32.93
N SER A 234 -29.81 18.00 33.19
CA SER A 234 -29.35 16.85 32.39
C SER A 234 -28.83 15.70 33.24
N VAL A 235 -28.49 14.59 32.58
CA VAL A 235 -27.80 13.46 33.20
C VAL A 235 -26.30 13.72 33.14
N ILE A 236 -25.64 13.76 34.29
CA ILE A 236 -24.23 14.15 34.39
C ILE A 236 -23.28 12.95 34.52
N ALA A 237 -23.79 11.78 34.93
CA ALA A 237 -22.98 10.59 35.14
C ALA A 237 -23.80 9.30 34.99
N TYR A 238 -23.14 8.28 34.44
CA TYR A 238 -23.54 6.88 34.51
C TYR A 238 -22.35 6.06 35.01
N ASP A 239 -22.62 5.08 35.86
CA ASP A 239 -21.68 4.04 36.26
C ASP A 239 -22.48 2.88 36.86
N MET A 240 -21.80 1.88 37.40
CA MET A 240 -22.43 0.77 38.09
C MET A 240 -21.54 0.23 39.20
N VAL A 241 -22.14 -0.59 40.07
CA VAL A 241 -21.46 -1.38 41.12
C VAL A 241 -21.74 -2.87 40.90
N PRO A 242 -20.71 -3.75 40.78
CA PRO A 242 -20.90 -5.16 40.39
C PRO A 242 -21.23 -6.04 41.60
N VAL A 243 -22.19 -5.57 42.40
CA VAL A 243 -22.74 -6.22 43.58
C VAL A 243 -24.15 -5.67 43.78
N ALA A 244 -25.08 -6.56 44.11
CA ALA A 244 -26.49 -6.26 44.25
C ALA A 244 -27.21 -7.36 45.07
N GLY A 245 -28.43 -7.74 44.68
CA GLY A 245 -29.28 -8.65 45.46
C GLY A 245 -28.75 -10.07 45.64
N ASP A 246 -27.94 -10.60 44.73
CA ASP A 246 -27.41 -11.97 44.78
C ASP A 246 -26.48 -12.17 45.98
N GLU A 247 -25.67 -11.16 46.32
CA GLU A 247 -24.77 -11.22 47.48
C GLU A 247 -25.55 -11.48 48.77
N ILE A 248 -26.72 -10.85 48.91
CA ILE A 248 -27.58 -11.04 50.08
C ILE A 248 -28.17 -12.45 50.10
N THR A 249 -28.59 -12.95 48.94
CA THR A 249 -29.08 -14.32 48.81
C THR A 249 -27.99 -15.33 49.15
N GLU A 250 -26.78 -15.14 48.65
CA GLU A 250 -25.62 -16.00 48.94
C GLU A 250 -25.29 -16.03 50.43
N GLN A 251 -25.40 -14.90 51.14
CA GLN A 251 -25.21 -14.88 52.60
C GLN A 251 -26.26 -15.69 53.36
N ILE A 252 -27.54 -15.61 52.96
CA ILE A 252 -28.59 -16.46 53.53
C ILE A 252 -28.25 -17.94 53.29
N CYS A 253 -27.86 -18.29 52.06
CA CYS A 253 -27.53 -19.65 51.69
C CYS A 253 -26.33 -20.19 52.48
N GLN A 254 -25.24 -19.42 52.60
CA GLN A 254 -24.04 -19.83 53.32
C GLN A 254 -24.30 -20.03 54.81
N LYS A 255 -25.06 -19.12 55.43
CA LYS A 255 -25.32 -19.16 56.87
C LYS A 255 -26.24 -20.32 57.27
N TYR A 256 -27.28 -20.58 56.48
CA TYR A 256 -28.32 -21.55 56.81
C TYR A 256 -28.23 -22.85 55.99
N LEU A 257 -27.17 -23.00 55.18
CA LEU A 257 -26.93 -24.15 54.29
C LEU A 257 -28.09 -24.42 53.31
N LEU A 258 -28.62 -23.36 52.69
CA LEU A 258 -29.76 -23.46 51.78
C LEU A 258 -29.33 -23.49 50.32
N GLU A 259 -30.17 -24.08 49.47
CA GLU A 259 -30.06 -23.86 48.03
C GLU A 259 -30.40 -22.41 47.67
N PHE A 260 -29.83 -21.90 46.59
CA PHE A 260 -30.02 -20.50 46.17
C PHE A 260 -31.48 -20.10 46.00
N GLY A 261 -32.31 -21.00 45.44
CA GLY A 261 -33.74 -20.76 45.26
C GLY A 261 -34.47 -20.57 46.59
N GLU A 262 -34.15 -21.39 47.60
CA GLU A 262 -34.71 -21.26 48.95
C GLU A 262 -34.20 -20.00 49.66
N GLY A 263 -32.90 -19.67 49.52
CA GLY A 263 -32.36 -18.42 50.04
C GLY A 263 -33.05 -17.18 49.47
N GLU A 264 -33.31 -17.16 48.16
CA GLU A 264 -34.03 -16.07 47.49
C GLU A 264 -35.49 -16.00 47.96
N ARG A 265 -36.18 -17.14 48.11
CA ARG A 265 -37.53 -17.21 48.66
C ARG A 265 -37.59 -16.58 50.06
N ILE A 266 -36.66 -16.96 50.93
CA ILE A 266 -36.56 -16.39 52.28
C ILE A 266 -36.29 -14.89 52.23
N LYS A 267 -35.36 -14.42 51.40
CA LYS A 267 -35.08 -12.99 51.23
C LYS A 267 -36.35 -12.19 50.90
N ARG A 268 -37.17 -12.70 49.97
CA ARG A 268 -38.46 -12.08 49.57
C ARG A 268 -39.49 -12.14 50.70
N GLU A 269 -39.56 -13.25 51.43
CA GLU A 269 -40.46 -13.41 52.59
C GLU A 269 -40.11 -12.44 53.73
N LEU A 270 -38.81 -12.29 54.05
CA LEU A 270 -38.31 -11.30 55.01
C LEU A 270 -38.73 -9.88 54.60
N GLN A 271 -38.61 -9.53 53.32
CA GLN A 271 -39.03 -8.22 52.83
C GLN A 271 -40.54 -8.00 53.01
N SER A 272 -41.38 -9.00 52.70
CA SER A 272 -42.83 -8.92 52.90
C SER A 272 -43.19 -8.68 54.37
N LEU A 273 -42.49 -9.37 55.28
CA LEU A 273 -42.64 -9.17 56.72
C LEU A 273 -42.22 -7.76 57.15
N VAL A 274 -41.05 -7.27 56.70
CA VAL A 274 -40.59 -5.90 56.99
C VAL A 274 -41.57 -4.85 56.45
N GLN A 275 -42.15 -5.05 55.27
CA GLN A 275 -43.11 -4.10 54.70
C GLN A 275 -44.46 -4.09 55.42
N SER A 276 -44.89 -5.23 55.97
CA SER A 276 -46.16 -5.35 56.70
C SER A 276 -46.07 -4.91 58.17
N ALA A 277 -44.86 -4.67 58.69
CA ALA A 277 -44.67 -4.14 60.03
C ALA A 277 -45.20 -2.69 60.16
N PRO A 278 -45.95 -2.35 61.24
CA PRO A 278 -46.57 -1.03 61.43
C PRO A 278 -45.60 0.16 61.32
N GLY A 279 -44.37 0.02 61.83
CA GLY A 279 -43.30 1.02 61.71
C GLY A 279 -42.30 0.72 60.58
N ARG A 280 -42.43 -0.41 59.87
CA ARG A 280 -41.39 -0.97 59.00
C ARG A 280 -40.05 -1.15 59.71
N GLU A 281 -40.09 -1.39 61.02
CA GLU A 281 -38.91 -1.58 61.85
C GLU A 281 -38.73 -3.05 62.24
N VAL A 282 -37.48 -3.47 62.42
CA VAL A 282 -37.14 -4.85 62.80
C VAL A 282 -37.65 -5.20 64.20
N SER A 283 -37.84 -4.21 65.08
CA SER A 283 -38.41 -4.38 66.41
C SER A 283 -39.84 -4.92 66.38
N ASP A 284 -40.62 -4.59 65.35
CA ASP A 284 -42.02 -4.98 65.21
C ASP A 284 -42.20 -6.43 64.74
N LEU A 285 -41.09 -7.13 64.43
CA LEU A 285 -41.07 -8.50 63.91
C LEU A 285 -40.75 -9.54 65.00
N GLU A 286 -40.89 -9.18 66.27
CA GLU A 286 -40.63 -10.08 67.39
C GLU A 286 -41.50 -11.34 67.34
N GLY A 287 -40.88 -12.51 67.53
CA GLY A 287 -41.55 -13.81 67.48
C GLY A 287 -41.94 -14.29 66.09
N LYS A 288 -41.66 -13.55 65.01
CA LYS A 288 -41.89 -14.02 63.64
C LYS A 288 -40.81 -15.01 63.21
N GLN A 289 -41.24 -16.07 62.54
CA GLN A 289 -40.36 -17.10 61.99
C GLN A 289 -40.69 -17.34 60.51
N VAL A 290 -39.70 -17.85 59.79
CA VAL A 290 -39.83 -18.36 58.41
C VAL A 290 -39.28 -19.78 58.36
N CYS A 291 -39.97 -20.67 57.66
CA CYS A 291 -39.50 -22.04 57.48
C CYS A 291 -38.54 -22.12 56.30
N ALA A 292 -37.47 -22.90 56.43
CA ALA A 292 -36.49 -23.15 55.39
C ALA A 292 -36.18 -24.65 55.32
N CYS A 293 -35.87 -25.15 54.12
CA CYS A 293 -35.33 -26.49 53.95
C CYS A 293 -33.87 -26.38 53.49
N ASP A 294 -32.96 -27.00 54.22
CA ASP A 294 -31.54 -26.97 53.86
C ASP A 294 -31.18 -27.98 52.77
N VAL A 295 -29.94 -27.89 52.27
CA VAL A 295 -29.42 -28.79 51.21
C VAL A 295 -29.37 -30.27 51.61
N LEU A 296 -29.52 -30.58 52.91
CA LEU A 296 -29.56 -31.95 53.42
C LEU A 296 -31.00 -32.46 53.61
N GLY A 297 -32.01 -31.60 53.36
CA GLY A 297 -33.42 -31.92 53.48
C GLY A 297 -33.99 -31.74 54.89
N PHE A 298 -33.29 -31.07 55.81
CA PHE A 298 -33.83 -30.77 57.13
C PHE A 298 -34.63 -29.47 57.11
N GLU A 299 -35.82 -29.50 57.72
CA GLU A 299 -36.61 -28.30 57.95
C GLU A 299 -36.07 -27.52 59.16
N GLN A 300 -35.96 -26.20 58.99
CA GLN A 300 -35.48 -25.27 60.00
C GLN A 300 -36.49 -24.12 60.17
N GLU A 301 -36.80 -23.76 61.41
CA GLU A 301 -37.55 -22.55 61.74
C GLU A 301 -36.56 -21.42 62.06
N LEU A 302 -36.50 -20.42 61.19
CA LEU A 302 -35.56 -19.31 61.31
C LEU A 302 -36.26 -18.11 61.93
N ASN A 303 -35.71 -17.57 63.03
CA ASN A 303 -36.21 -16.33 63.61
C ASN A 303 -35.87 -15.15 62.67
N VAL A 304 -36.89 -14.39 62.27
CA VAL A 304 -36.77 -13.30 61.30
C VAL A 304 -35.78 -12.22 61.75
N ARG A 305 -35.76 -11.88 63.04
CA ARG A 305 -34.84 -10.86 63.59
C ARG A 305 -33.39 -11.34 63.51
N ASP A 306 -33.14 -12.61 63.81
CA ASP A 306 -31.80 -13.19 63.77
C ASP A 306 -31.27 -13.30 62.34
N VAL A 307 -32.15 -13.62 61.39
CA VAL A 307 -31.80 -13.62 59.96
C VAL A 307 -31.46 -12.20 59.52
N LEU A 308 -32.35 -11.22 59.77
CA LEU A 308 -32.12 -9.82 59.39
C LEU A 308 -30.85 -9.23 60.02
N ALA A 309 -30.62 -9.46 61.30
CA ALA A 309 -29.41 -9.00 62.01
C ALA A 309 -28.14 -9.57 61.39
N SER A 310 -28.19 -10.78 60.84
CA SER A 310 -27.03 -11.37 60.17
C SER A 310 -26.80 -10.91 58.75
N LEU A 311 -27.84 -10.38 58.09
CA LEU A 311 -27.70 -9.76 56.76
C LEU A 311 -27.24 -8.31 56.85
N GLU A 312 -27.43 -7.66 58.00
CA GLU A 312 -27.11 -6.25 58.22
C GLU A 312 -25.69 -5.84 57.77
N PRO A 313 -24.60 -6.57 58.09
CA PRO A 313 -23.26 -6.21 57.63
C PRO A 313 -23.12 -6.23 56.10
N THR A 314 -23.75 -7.20 55.44
CA THR A 314 -23.68 -7.36 53.98
C THR A 314 -24.55 -6.32 53.27
N VAL A 315 -25.74 -6.02 53.82
CA VAL A 315 -26.58 -4.93 53.33
C VAL A 315 -25.89 -3.59 53.50
N GLU A 316 -25.20 -3.37 54.62
CA GLU A 316 -24.41 -2.16 54.87
C GLU A 316 -23.22 -2.07 53.90
N HIS A 317 -22.54 -3.18 53.62
CA HIS A 317 -21.47 -3.23 52.61
C HIS A 317 -21.98 -2.82 51.22
N LEU A 318 -23.09 -3.41 50.77
CA LEU A 318 -23.73 -3.06 49.49
C LEU A 318 -24.12 -1.57 49.46
N ALA A 319 -24.74 -1.07 50.53
CA ALA A 319 -25.13 0.33 50.66
C ALA A 319 -23.93 1.27 50.59
N CYS A 320 -22.82 0.96 51.27
CA CYS A 320 -21.59 1.73 51.23
C CYS A 320 -20.96 1.74 49.83
N GLN A 321 -20.91 0.61 49.13
CA GLN A 321 -20.35 0.57 47.77
C GLN A 321 -21.16 1.41 46.78
N ILE A 322 -22.49 1.37 46.87
CA ILE A 322 -23.37 2.24 46.10
C ILE A 322 -23.13 3.70 46.48
N ALA A 323 -23.09 4.03 47.77
CA ALA A 323 -22.88 5.39 48.27
C ALA A 323 -21.53 5.99 47.82
N ASP A 324 -20.44 5.24 48.00
CA ASP A 324 -19.09 5.64 47.59
C ASP A 324 -19.02 5.91 46.09
N LYS A 325 -19.69 5.06 45.30
CA LYS A 325 -19.76 5.24 43.86
C LYS A 325 -20.55 6.51 43.49
N ILE A 326 -21.70 6.74 44.12
CA ILE A 326 -22.50 7.96 43.93
C ILE A 326 -21.67 9.20 44.26
N ILE A 327 -20.99 9.21 45.41
CA ILE A 327 -20.15 10.35 45.85
C ILE A 327 -18.99 10.57 44.87
N THR A 328 -18.36 9.51 44.39
CA THR A 328 -17.27 9.58 43.41
C THR A 328 -17.73 10.25 42.11
N LEU A 329 -18.92 9.91 41.61
CA LEU A 329 -19.47 10.43 40.36
C LEU A 329 -20.04 11.85 40.50
N ASN A 330 -20.70 12.12 41.63
CA ASN A 330 -21.43 13.38 41.86
C ASN A 330 -20.56 14.44 42.55
N GLY A 331 -19.44 14.04 43.16
CA GLY A 331 -18.58 14.86 44.02
C GLY A 331 -19.18 15.21 45.38
N LYS A 332 -20.43 14.82 45.65
CA LYS A 332 -21.20 15.12 46.87
C LYS A 332 -22.40 14.16 47.03
N PRO A 333 -23.00 14.04 48.23
CA PRO A 333 -24.27 13.35 48.37
C PRO A 333 -25.39 14.01 47.54
N PRO A 334 -26.28 13.22 46.91
CA PRO A 334 -27.39 13.73 46.13
C PRO A 334 -28.47 14.32 47.05
N GLN A 335 -29.42 15.09 46.48
CA GLN A 335 -30.56 15.59 47.25
C GLN A 335 -31.54 14.47 47.62
N ALA A 336 -31.71 13.48 46.76
CA ALA A 336 -32.52 12.28 46.98
C ALA A 336 -32.05 11.13 46.06
N VAL A 337 -32.33 9.90 46.50
CA VAL A 337 -32.06 8.68 45.74
C VAL A 337 -33.38 7.97 45.44
N ILE A 338 -33.54 7.56 44.19
CA ILE A 338 -34.66 6.75 43.73
C ILE A 338 -34.14 5.37 43.39
N LEU A 339 -34.65 4.36 44.08
CA LEU A 339 -34.28 2.96 43.89
C LEU A 339 -35.31 2.26 43.02
N VAL A 340 -34.84 1.50 42.04
CA VAL A 340 -35.64 0.64 41.15
C VAL A 340 -34.96 -0.72 40.99
N GLY A 341 -35.56 -1.63 40.23
CA GLY A 341 -35.09 -3.02 40.11
C GLY A 341 -35.47 -3.90 41.30
N GLY A 342 -35.57 -5.21 41.09
CA GLY A 342 -36.04 -6.14 42.13
C GLY A 342 -35.15 -6.20 43.38
N GLY A 343 -33.84 -5.97 43.21
CA GLY A 343 -32.88 -5.92 44.31
C GLY A 343 -33.04 -4.70 45.22
N SER A 344 -33.74 -3.64 44.78
CA SER A 344 -34.08 -2.51 45.64
C SER A 344 -35.02 -2.88 46.80
N LEU A 345 -35.71 -4.02 46.66
CA LEU A 345 -36.56 -4.61 47.70
C LEU A 345 -35.75 -5.43 48.71
N THR A 346 -34.42 -5.41 48.66
CA THR A 346 -33.59 -6.04 49.69
C THR A 346 -33.92 -5.43 51.06
N PRO A 347 -34.20 -6.26 52.09
CA PRO A 347 -34.49 -5.77 53.43
C PRO A 347 -33.40 -4.82 53.95
N LEU A 348 -33.81 -3.75 54.64
CA LEU A 348 -32.94 -2.74 55.27
C LEU A 348 -32.11 -1.86 54.31
N LEU A 349 -32.01 -2.20 53.02
CA LEU A 349 -31.14 -1.52 52.07
C LEU A 349 -31.41 -0.02 51.91
N PRO A 350 -32.67 0.45 51.72
CA PRO A 350 -32.94 1.89 51.59
C PRO A 350 -32.49 2.70 52.81
N ALA A 351 -32.68 2.14 54.01
CA ALA A 351 -32.29 2.79 55.25
C ALA A 351 -30.76 2.86 55.42
N ARG A 352 -30.05 1.78 55.06
CA ARG A 352 -28.58 1.73 55.10
C ARG A 352 -27.95 2.66 54.07
N LEU A 353 -28.53 2.74 52.87
CA LEU A 353 -28.07 3.66 51.84
C LEU A 353 -28.29 5.13 52.25
N ALA A 354 -29.44 5.44 52.87
CA ALA A 354 -29.68 6.77 53.42
C ALA A 354 -28.62 7.14 54.47
N GLN A 355 -28.31 6.22 55.38
CA GLN A 355 -27.26 6.41 56.39
C GLN A 355 -25.87 6.62 55.76
N ALA A 356 -25.48 5.76 54.80
CA ALA A 356 -24.18 5.85 54.13
C ALA A 356 -24.00 7.15 53.33
N LEU A 357 -25.09 7.70 52.78
CA LEU A 357 -25.09 8.99 52.07
C LEU A 357 -25.29 10.20 53.00
N GLY A 358 -25.57 10.00 54.30
CA GLY A 358 -25.92 11.08 55.22
C GLY A 358 -27.23 11.78 54.89
N LEU A 359 -28.19 11.04 54.29
CA LEU A 359 -29.50 11.56 53.90
C LEU A 359 -30.59 11.16 54.90
N PRO A 360 -31.63 12.00 55.07
CA PRO A 360 -32.85 11.58 55.73
C PRO A 360 -33.47 10.35 55.05
N ARG A 361 -34.04 9.42 55.82
CA ARG A 361 -34.60 8.15 55.33
C ARG A 361 -35.68 8.35 54.26
N ASP A 362 -36.48 9.41 54.36
CA ASP A 362 -37.54 9.76 53.42
C ASP A 362 -37.03 10.28 52.06
N ARG A 363 -35.72 10.54 51.94
CA ARG A 363 -35.07 10.94 50.68
C ARG A 363 -34.45 9.78 49.90
N VAL A 364 -34.56 8.55 50.41
CA VAL A 364 -34.18 7.33 49.67
C VAL A 364 -35.44 6.49 49.50
N GLY A 365 -36.01 6.49 48.29
CA GLY A 365 -37.32 5.89 48.03
C GLY A 365 -37.28 4.83 46.94
N VAL A 366 -37.94 3.69 47.18
CA VAL A 366 -38.18 2.67 46.15
C VAL A 366 -39.37 3.08 45.29
N ARG A 367 -39.22 3.00 43.96
CA ARG A 367 -40.27 3.30 42.98
C ARG A 367 -40.57 2.08 42.14
N GLY A 368 -41.84 1.71 42.10
CA GLY A 368 -42.36 0.67 41.23
C GLY A 368 -42.99 1.22 39.96
N ARG A 369 -43.42 0.31 39.09
CA ARG A 369 -44.23 0.63 37.89
C ARG A 369 -45.45 1.49 38.22
N GLU A 370 -45.98 1.40 39.45
CA GLU A 370 -47.07 2.22 40.01
C GLU A 370 -46.82 3.72 39.93
N SER A 371 -45.56 4.11 39.97
CA SER A 371 -45.16 5.52 39.94
C SER A 371 -45.00 6.08 38.54
N LEU A 372 -44.94 5.22 37.53
CA LEU A 372 -44.84 5.62 36.14
C LEU A 372 -46.18 6.16 35.67
N ARG A 373 -46.12 7.28 34.95
CA ARG A 373 -47.27 7.91 34.30
C ARG A 373 -47.34 7.44 32.85
N ASP A 374 -48.42 7.77 32.15
CA ASP A 374 -48.45 7.65 30.68
C ASP A 374 -48.39 6.19 30.20
N LEU A 375 -48.98 5.27 31.00
CA LEU A 375 -49.12 3.84 30.71
C LEU A 375 -50.60 3.44 30.77
N THR A 376 -51.10 2.79 29.73
CA THR A 376 -52.46 2.24 29.65
C THR A 376 -52.44 0.75 29.28
N GLY A 377 -53.61 0.13 29.10
CA GLY A 377 -53.72 -1.27 28.70
C GLY A 377 -53.62 -2.26 29.88
N ASN A 378 -52.99 -3.41 29.63
CA ASN A 378 -52.91 -4.53 30.56
C ASN A 378 -51.78 -4.36 31.58
N LEU A 379 -52.12 -3.76 32.72
CA LEU A 379 -51.16 -3.45 33.80
C LEU A 379 -51.28 -4.39 35.02
N GLU A 380 -52.26 -5.30 35.06
CA GLU A 380 -52.58 -6.07 36.26
C GLU A 380 -51.41 -6.91 36.78
N ASN A 381 -50.66 -7.51 35.86
CA ASN A 381 -49.52 -8.40 36.13
C ASN A 381 -48.16 -7.68 36.13
N MET A 382 -48.16 -6.35 36.14
CA MET A 382 -46.95 -5.52 36.05
C MET A 382 -46.83 -4.63 37.29
N LYS A 383 -46.45 -5.20 38.45
CA LYS A 383 -46.36 -4.45 39.73
C LYS A 383 -44.96 -4.49 40.32
N GLY A 384 -44.51 -3.38 40.90
CA GLY A 384 -43.22 -3.32 41.59
C GLY A 384 -42.07 -2.72 40.76
N PRO A 385 -40.88 -2.58 41.39
CA PRO A 385 -39.70 -1.93 40.81
C PRO A 385 -39.02 -2.69 39.67
N GLU A 386 -39.20 -4.00 39.57
CA GLU A 386 -38.63 -4.86 38.53
C GLU A 386 -39.17 -4.58 37.12
N PHE A 387 -40.31 -3.91 37.00
CA PHE A 387 -40.91 -3.57 35.70
C PHE A 387 -40.54 -2.18 35.20
N VAL A 388 -39.82 -1.38 35.99
CA VAL A 388 -39.46 -0.01 35.61
C VAL A 388 -38.52 0.00 34.41
N THR A 389 -37.46 -0.79 34.46
CA THR A 389 -36.45 -0.87 33.39
C THR A 389 -37.00 -1.43 32.09
N PRO A 390 -37.76 -2.57 32.09
CA PRO A 390 -38.46 -3.04 30.90
C PRO A 390 -39.36 -2.00 30.23
N VAL A 391 -40.14 -1.24 31.03
CA VAL A 391 -40.96 -0.13 30.51
C VAL A 391 -40.07 0.98 29.94
N GLY A 392 -38.97 1.30 30.63
CA GLY A 392 -37.96 2.24 30.16
C GLY A 392 -37.39 1.88 28.78
N ILE A 393 -37.14 0.59 28.53
CA ILE A 393 -36.65 0.08 27.23
C ILE A 393 -37.69 0.34 26.15
N ALA A 394 -38.95 -0.01 26.41
CA ALA A 394 -40.06 0.22 25.49
C ALA A 394 -40.22 1.72 25.15
N VAL A 395 -40.23 2.61 26.16
CA VAL A 395 -40.35 4.07 25.96
C VAL A 395 -39.15 4.62 25.19
N THR A 396 -37.94 4.14 25.49
CA THR A 396 -36.72 4.61 24.83
C THR A 396 -36.68 4.18 23.36
N SER A 397 -37.29 3.04 23.00
CA SER A 397 -37.38 2.56 21.63
C SER A 397 -38.21 3.47 20.71
N ILE A 398 -39.21 4.18 21.25
CA ILE A 398 -40.04 5.16 20.51
C ILE A 398 -39.30 6.47 20.31
N LYS A 399 -38.58 6.95 21.33
CA LYS A 399 -38.00 8.30 21.34
C LYS A 399 -36.79 8.48 20.41
N HIS A 400 -36.45 7.48 19.59
CA HIS A 400 -35.28 7.45 18.69
C HIS A 400 -33.93 7.78 19.36
N GLN A 401 -33.85 7.75 20.70
CA GLN A 401 -32.62 7.94 21.48
C GLN A 401 -31.76 6.67 21.53
N THR A 402 -32.02 5.72 20.64
CA THR A 402 -31.35 4.43 20.59
C THR A 402 -30.39 4.36 19.41
N LEU A 403 -29.29 3.65 19.60
CA LEU A 403 -28.41 3.27 18.52
C LEU A 403 -29.12 2.16 17.73
N GLY A 404 -29.69 2.53 16.59
CA GLY A 404 -30.17 1.57 15.60
C GLY A 404 -29.03 0.70 15.06
N PHE A 405 -29.40 -0.40 14.42
CA PHE A 405 -28.49 -1.20 13.61
C PHE A 405 -28.98 -1.16 12.18
N TYR A 406 -28.06 -1.15 11.22
CA TYR A 406 -28.43 -1.51 9.87
C TYR A 406 -27.42 -2.45 9.26
N GLU A 407 -27.94 -3.39 8.48
CA GLU A 407 -27.16 -4.41 7.80
C GLU A 407 -26.87 -3.94 6.38
N VAL A 408 -25.62 -4.07 5.97
CA VAL A 408 -25.17 -3.96 4.58
C VAL A 408 -24.53 -5.28 4.20
N SER A 409 -24.52 -5.65 2.92
CA SER A 409 -23.76 -6.83 2.50
C SER A 409 -22.42 -6.40 1.90
N VAL A 410 -21.34 -7.09 2.25
CA VAL A 410 -20.02 -6.92 1.64
C VAL A 410 -19.65 -8.25 1.01
N ASN A 411 -19.55 -8.31 -0.33
CA ASN A 411 -19.28 -9.56 -1.05
C ASN A 411 -20.21 -10.72 -0.62
N ASP A 412 -21.51 -10.42 -0.54
CA ASP A 412 -22.58 -11.34 -0.12
C ASP A 412 -22.50 -11.80 1.36
N GLN A 413 -21.56 -11.28 2.16
CA GLN A 413 -21.52 -11.48 3.61
C GLN A 413 -22.28 -10.34 4.31
N PRO A 414 -23.24 -10.62 5.21
CA PRO A 414 -23.90 -9.58 5.97
C PRO A 414 -22.94 -8.94 6.98
N VAL A 415 -22.89 -7.60 6.95
CA VAL A 415 -22.05 -6.76 7.80
C VAL A 415 -22.96 -5.76 8.49
N ARG A 416 -22.99 -5.82 9.81
CA ARG A 416 -23.84 -4.95 10.63
C ARG A 416 -23.05 -3.75 11.11
N LEU A 417 -23.59 -2.57 10.85
CA LEU A 417 -22.99 -1.30 11.25
C LEU A 417 -23.78 -0.70 12.41
N PHE A 418 -23.06 -0.17 13.39
CA PHE A 418 -23.62 0.58 14.50
C PHE A 418 -24.00 1.98 14.02
N ASN A 419 -25.21 2.44 14.31
CA ASN A 419 -25.77 3.74 13.93
C ASN A 419 -25.10 4.94 14.62
N MET A 420 -23.78 5.04 14.50
CA MET A 420 -22.98 6.14 15.03
C MET A 420 -22.66 7.20 13.97
N GLN A 421 -22.80 6.82 12.70
CA GLN A 421 -22.81 7.64 11.50
C GLN A 421 -23.61 6.86 10.47
N LEU A 422 -24.03 7.50 9.38
CA LEU A 422 -24.04 6.77 8.12
C LEU A 422 -22.63 6.19 7.97
N GLY A 423 -22.41 4.93 8.31
CA GLY A 423 -21.18 4.22 8.08
C GLY A 423 -20.80 4.42 6.63
N THR A 424 -19.51 4.59 6.39
CA THR A 424 -19.01 4.74 5.03
C THR A 424 -18.77 3.36 4.43
N VAL A 425 -18.58 3.29 3.12
CA VAL A 425 -18.15 2.04 2.47
C VAL A 425 -16.84 1.52 3.10
N GLY A 426 -15.94 2.42 3.52
CA GLY A 426 -14.73 2.05 4.24
C GLY A 426 -14.98 1.37 5.59
N ASP A 427 -15.96 1.86 6.36
CA ASP A 427 -16.34 1.25 7.65
C ASP A 427 -16.95 -0.13 7.45
N ALA A 428 -17.79 -0.29 6.43
CA ALA A 428 -18.34 -1.59 6.04
C ALA A 428 -17.26 -2.60 5.65
N LEU A 429 -16.28 -2.18 4.83
CA LEU A 429 -15.17 -3.04 4.42
C LEU A 429 -14.28 -3.44 5.62
N LEU A 430 -14.00 -2.51 6.54
CA LEU A 430 -13.24 -2.82 7.75
C LEU A 430 -13.98 -3.79 8.68
N ALA A 431 -15.29 -3.58 8.87
CA ALA A 431 -16.14 -4.47 9.66
C ALA A 431 -16.23 -5.87 9.04
N ALA A 432 -16.15 -5.98 7.70
CA ALA A 432 -16.04 -7.25 6.97
C ALA A 432 -14.65 -7.90 7.06
N GLY A 433 -13.68 -7.29 7.75
CA GLY A 433 -12.31 -7.80 7.86
C GLY A 433 -11.44 -7.54 6.61
N VAL A 434 -11.84 -6.65 5.70
CA VAL A 434 -11.06 -6.31 4.51
C VAL A 434 -9.88 -5.42 4.88
N SER A 435 -8.67 -5.86 4.53
CA SER A 435 -7.45 -5.07 4.73
C SER A 435 -7.36 -3.94 3.71
N LEU A 436 -7.56 -2.70 4.17
CA LEU A 436 -7.46 -1.49 3.34
C LEU A 436 -6.02 -1.11 2.94
N ARG A 437 -5.01 -1.89 3.33
CA ARG A 437 -3.59 -1.59 3.10
C ARG A 437 -3.15 -1.65 1.63
N HIS A 438 -3.99 -2.19 0.73
CA HIS A 438 -3.67 -2.37 -0.69
C HIS A 438 -4.80 -1.86 -1.61
N ILE A 439 -5.41 -0.71 -1.31
CA ILE A 439 -6.46 -0.14 -2.17
C ILE A 439 -5.88 0.45 -3.46
N HIS A 440 -4.65 0.94 -3.39
CA HIS A 440 -3.93 1.45 -4.55
C HIS A 440 -3.15 0.32 -5.22
N GLY A 441 -3.35 0.13 -6.53
CA GLY A 441 -2.55 -0.79 -7.32
C GLY A 441 -1.09 -0.33 -7.34
N LEU A 442 -0.20 -1.12 -6.75
CA LEU A 442 1.24 -0.82 -6.78
C LEU A 442 1.75 -0.95 -8.23
N PRO A 443 2.50 0.02 -8.77
CA PRO A 443 3.11 -0.11 -10.08
C PRO A 443 4.14 -1.24 -10.08
N GLY A 444 4.33 -1.87 -11.24
CA GLY A 444 5.46 -2.77 -11.46
C GLY A 444 6.77 -2.01 -11.40
N LEU A 445 7.80 -2.62 -10.80
CA LEU A 445 9.14 -2.05 -10.73
C LEU A 445 9.73 -1.91 -12.14
N ALA A 446 10.40 -0.80 -12.41
CA ALA A 446 11.14 -0.64 -13.66
C ALA A 446 12.45 -1.43 -13.58
N MET A 447 12.81 -2.05 -14.71
CA MET A 447 14.08 -2.75 -14.89
C MET A 447 15.03 -1.83 -15.68
N THR A 448 16.30 -1.80 -15.29
CA THR A 448 17.35 -1.02 -15.95
C THR A 448 18.39 -1.96 -16.54
N VAL A 449 18.73 -1.79 -17.81
CA VAL A 449 19.77 -2.59 -18.48
C VAL A 449 20.69 -1.69 -19.29
N GLU A 450 21.96 -2.06 -19.42
CA GLU A 450 22.94 -1.35 -20.24
C GLU A 450 23.15 -2.10 -21.56
N VAL A 451 22.86 -1.49 -22.69
CA VAL A 451 23.01 -2.09 -24.03
C VAL A 451 24.08 -1.32 -24.81
N ASN A 452 25.20 -1.97 -25.14
CA ASN A 452 26.33 -1.36 -25.85
C ASN A 452 26.80 -0.02 -25.24
N GLY A 453 26.73 0.09 -23.91
CA GLY A 453 27.14 1.29 -23.16
C GLY A 453 26.04 2.34 -22.94
N GLN A 454 24.82 2.11 -23.46
CA GLN A 454 23.67 2.98 -23.24
C GLN A 454 22.68 2.35 -22.26
N VAL A 455 22.30 3.09 -21.21
CA VAL A 455 21.30 2.64 -20.24
C VAL A 455 19.90 2.75 -20.83
N LYS A 456 19.17 1.63 -20.87
CA LYS A 456 17.76 1.53 -21.24
C LYS A 456 16.93 1.18 -20.01
N ILE A 457 15.78 1.82 -19.85
CA ILE A 457 14.84 1.59 -18.74
C ILE A 457 13.57 0.94 -19.31
N LEU A 458 13.29 -0.28 -18.88
CA LEU A 458 12.07 -1.02 -19.17
C LEU A 458 11.07 -0.77 -18.07
N ARG A 459 10.05 0.04 -18.36
CA ARG A 459 9.03 0.43 -17.38
C ARG A 459 8.09 -0.75 -17.10
N GLY A 460 7.80 -1.00 -15.82
CA GLY A 460 6.71 -1.88 -15.42
C GLY A 460 5.34 -1.30 -15.78
N THR A 461 4.30 -2.12 -15.73
CA THR A 461 2.93 -1.65 -15.98
C THR A 461 2.34 -0.98 -14.73
N LEU A 462 1.31 -0.16 -14.94
CA LEU A 462 0.54 0.42 -13.83
C LEU A 462 -0.26 -0.68 -13.14
N GLY A 463 -0.34 -0.64 -11.80
CA GLY A 463 -1.25 -1.50 -11.05
C GLY A 463 -2.70 -1.09 -11.26
N GLU A 464 -3.60 -2.06 -11.16
CA GLU A 464 -5.05 -1.82 -11.21
C GLU A 464 -5.53 -1.46 -9.80
N PRO A 465 -6.20 -0.31 -9.59
CA PRO A 465 -6.73 0.06 -8.28
C PRO A 465 -7.88 -0.87 -7.87
N ALA A 466 -8.12 -0.96 -6.57
CA ALA A 466 -9.28 -1.69 -6.06
C ALA A 466 -10.58 -1.08 -6.60
N ARG A 467 -11.53 -1.93 -7.00
CA ARG A 467 -12.84 -1.51 -7.49
C ARG A 467 -13.87 -1.71 -6.39
N ILE A 468 -14.64 -0.66 -6.13
CA ILE A 468 -15.68 -0.64 -5.11
C ILE A 468 -16.99 -0.27 -5.81
N THR A 469 -18.02 -1.10 -5.65
CA THR A 469 -19.37 -0.74 -6.08
C THR A 469 -20.37 -0.86 -4.94
N VAL A 470 -21.39 0.00 -4.94
CA VAL A 470 -22.53 -0.09 -4.03
C VAL A 470 -23.80 -0.17 -4.87
N ASN A 471 -24.59 -1.21 -4.67
CA ASN A 471 -25.79 -1.52 -5.47
C ASN A 471 -25.51 -1.55 -6.98
N GLY A 472 -24.31 -2.01 -7.37
CA GLY A 472 -23.86 -2.08 -8.76
C GLY A 472 -23.17 -0.81 -9.29
N GLU A 473 -23.27 0.33 -8.61
CA GLU A 473 -22.69 1.60 -9.06
C GLU A 473 -21.28 1.84 -8.49
N PRO A 474 -20.32 2.37 -9.29
CA PRO A 474 -18.98 2.73 -8.80
C PRO A 474 -19.02 3.68 -7.61
N SER A 475 -18.22 3.39 -6.59
CA SER A 475 -18.29 4.08 -5.31
C SER A 475 -16.91 4.33 -4.71
N LYS A 476 -16.87 5.19 -3.68
CA LYS A 476 -15.66 5.54 -2.93
C LYS A 476 -15.81 5.13 -1.47
N LEU A 477 -14.68 5.00 -0.77
CA LEU A 477 -14.63 4.57 0.64
C LEU A 477 -15.40 5.51 1.56
N ASP A 478 -15.43 6.80 1.28
CA ASP A 478 -16.08 7.84 2.07
C ASP A 478 -17.59 7.99 1.77
N ARG A 479 -18.12 7.26 0.78
CA ARG A 479 -19.57 7.27 0.51
C ARG A 479 -20.30 6.64 1.69
N PHE A 480 -21.29 7.36 2.17
CA PHE A 480 -22.26 6.85 3.14
C PHE A 480 -23.05 5.65 2.62
N VAL A 481 -23.24 4.65 3.47
CA VAL A 481 -24.03 3.45 3.19
C VAL A 481 -25.38 3.49 3.91
N ARG A 482 -26.41 2.94 3.27
CA ARG A 482 -27.76 2.81 3.83
C ARG A 482 -28.08 1.36 4.17
N ALA A 483 -29.07 1.16 5.02
CA ALA A 483 -29.63 -0.17 5.29
C ALA A 483 -29.94 -0.91 3.97
N GLY A 484 -29.46 -2.14 3.84
CA GLY A 484 -29.65 -2.97 2.66
C GLY A 484 -28.69 -2.72 1.49
N ASP A 485 -27.74 -1.76 1.59
CA ASP A 485 -26.75 -1.53 0.55
C ASP A 485 -25.90 -2.80 0.29
N GLN A 486 -25.73 -3.16 -0.98
CA GLN A 486 -24.86 -4.26 -1.43
C GLN A 486 -23.52 -3.71 -1.91
N ILE A 487 -22.46 -4.01 -1.18
CA ILE A 487 -21.11 -3.52 -1.43
C ILE A 487 -20.29 -4.66 -2.05
N ARG A 488 -19.70 -4.42 -3.23
CA ARG A 488 -18.70 -5.31 -3.81
C ARG A 488 -17.33 -4.67 -3.76
N PHE A 489 -16.36 -5.45 -3.30
CA PHE A 489 -14.96 -5.05 -3.23
C PHE A 489 -14.08 -6.03 -3.98
N GLU A 490 -13.39 -5.51 -4.99
CA GLU A 490 -12.36 -6.22 -5.73
C GLU A 490 -11.00 -5.61 -5.37
N ALA A 491 -10.10 -6.41 -4.81
CA ALA A 491 -8.79 -5.96 -4.35
C ALA A 491 -7.92 -5.43 -5.51
N ALA A 492 -7.04 -4.47 -5.21
CA ALA A 492 -6.11 -3.94 -6.19
C ALA A 492 -5.13 -5.01 -6.68
N ARG A 493 -4.66 -4.89 -7.93
CA ARG A 493 -3.65 -5.78 -8.51
C ARG A 493 -2.37 -5.00 -8.77
N LYS A 494 -1.23 -5.58 -8.38
CA LYS A 494 0.10 -5.03 -8.69
C LYS A 494 0.31 -5.07 -10.20
N GLY A 495 0.90 -4.01 -10.75
CA GLY A 495 1.39 -3.99 -12.13
C GLY A 495 2.52 -5.01 -12.32
N ALA A 496 2.68 -5.52 -13.54
CA ALA A 496 3.77 -6.40 -13.89
C ALA A 496 5.09 -5.61 -13.90
N ASP A 497 6.13 -6.18 -13.30
CA ASP A 497 7.47 -5.58 -13.34
C ASP A 497 7.98 -5.49 -14.78
N GLY A 498 8.85 -4.51 -15.06
CA GLY A 498 9.47 -4.34 -16.38
C GLY A 498 10.29 -5.59 -16.72
N GLY A 499 10.13 -6.09 -17.93
CA GLY A 499 10.80 -7.31 -18.39
C GLY A 499 10.85 -7.37 -19.91
N GLY A 500 11.56 -8.38 -20.41
CA GLY A 500 11.75 -8.61 -21.84
C GLY A 500 12.88 -9.62 -22.08
N ARG A 501 13.23 -9.79 -23.35
CA ARG A 501 14.35 -10.59 -23.82
C ARG A 501 15.40 -9.69 -24.48
N ILE A 502 16.62 -10.20 -24.65
CA ILE A 502 17.68 -9.44 -25.33
C ILE A 502 17.27 -8.98 -26.74
N GLY A 503 16.51 -9.81 -27.46
CA GLY A 503 15.96 -9.50 -28.79
C GLY A 503 15.07 -8.25 -28.82
N ASP A 504 14.33 -7.97 -27.73
CA ASP A 504 13.47 -6.78 -27.63
C ASP A 504 14.28 -5.47 -27.60
N LEU A 505 15.58 -5.55 -27.26
CA LEU A 505 16.48 -4.41 -27.12
C LEU A 505 17.51 -4.29 -28.24
N ALA A 506 17.71 -5.35 -29.02
CA ALA A 506 18.66 -5.46 -30.12
C ALA A 506 17.93 -5.78 -31.46
N PRO A 507 17.18 -4.83 -32.04
CA PRO A 507 16.23 -5.09 -33.12
C PRO A 507 16.82 -5.37 -34.52
N THR A 508 18.15 -5.44 -34.69
CA THR A 508 18.79 -5.48 -36.02
C THR A 508 19.99 -6.43 -36.11
N LEU A 509 19.93 -7.57 -35.41
CA LEU A 509 20.95 -8.60 -35.52
C LEU A 509 20.45 -9.74 -36.42
N THR A 510 20.89 -9.73 -37.68
CA THR A 510 20.61 -10.79 -38.65
C THR A 510 21.78 -11.78 -38.73
N PRO A 511 21.54 -13.09 -38.61
CA PRO A 511 22.54 -14.11 -38.94
C PRO A 511 23.02 -14.01 -40.38
N LEU A 512 24.28 -14.39 -40.60
CA LEU A 512 24.89 -14.45 -41.94
C LEU A 512 25.16 -15.90 -42.33
N ASP A 513 24.59 -16.32 -43.46
CA ASP A 513 24.94 -17.57 -44.13
C ASP A 513 25.91 -17.25 -45.26
N LEU A 514 27.15 -17.71 -45.15
CA LEU A 514 28.23 -17.37 -46.08
C LEU A 514 28.91 -18.64 -46.61
N VAL A 515 29.64 -18.52 -47.70
CA VAL A 515 30.56 -19.59 -48.14
C VAL A 515 31.98 -19.04 -48.07
N ILE A 516 32.79 -19.51 -47.11
CA ILE A 516 34.16 -19.05 -46.92
C ILE A 516 35.12 -20.14 -47.40
N ASN A 517 35.98 -19.83 -48.38
CA ASN A 517 36.94 -20.77 -49.00
C ASN A 517 36.29 -22.10 -49.43
N GLY A 518 35.05 -22.03 -49.94
CA GLY A 518 34.28 -23.19 -50.40
C GLY A 518 33.53 -23.97 -49.31
N GLN A 519 33.59 -23.57 -48.04
CA GLN A 519 32.83 -24.18 -46.94
C GLN A 519 31.63 -23.30 -46.53
N PRO A 520 30.42 -23.86 -46.39
CA PRO A 520 29.28 -23.11 -45.88
C PRO A 520 29.47 -22.82 -44.38
N VAL A 521 29.25 -21.56 -43.97
CA VAL A 521 29.41 -21.07 -42.60
C VAL A 521 28.18 -20.27 -42.21
N HIS A 522 27.55 -20.63 -41.09
CA HIS A 522 26.48 -19.88 -40.45
C HIS A 522 27.03 -19.11 -39.25
N ILE A 523 26.85 -17.79 -39.23
CA ILE A 523 27.40 -16.92 -38.18
C ILE A 523 26.26 -16.14 -37.53
N ASP A 524 25.98 -16.47 -36.27
CA ASP A 524 25.14 -15.64 -35.40
C ASP A 524 25.95 -14.42 -34.91
N PRO A 525 25.37 -13.20 -34.90
CA PRO A 525 26.01 -12.05 -34.29
C PRO A 525 26.34 -12.34 -32.81
N PRO A 526 27.58 -12.12 -32.35
CA PRO A 526 27.95 -12.46 -31.00
C PRO A 526 27.25 -11.50 -30.03
N VAL A 527 26.43 -12.08 -29.14
CA VAL A 527 25.74 -11.35 -28.08
C VAL A 527 26.20 -11.89 -26.72
N THR A 528 26.45 -11.00 -25.78
CA THR A 528 26.79 -11.35 -24.40
C THR A 528 25.92 -10.58 -23.42
N MET A 529 25.57 -11.22 -22.31
CA MET A 529 24.94 -10.61 -21.15
C MET A 529 25.85 -10.84 -19.94
N ASN A 530 26.24 -9.75 -19.26
CA ASN A 530 27.16 -9.79 -18.12
C ASN A 530 28.49 -10.50 -18.44
N GLY A 531 28.97 -10.38 -19.68
CA GLY A 531 30.20 -11.00 -20.17
C GLY A 531 30.09 -12.48 -20.55
N LYS A 532 28.92 -13.11 -20.43
CA LYS A 532 28.66 -14.49 -20.86
C LYS A 532 27.93 -14.52 -22.20
N LYS A 533 28.25 -15.49 -23.06
CA LYS A 533 27.56 -15.71 -24.34
C LYS A 533 26.06 -15.92 -24.08
N ALA A 534 25.23 -15.16 -24.79
CA ALA A 534 23.77 -15.18 -24.66
C ALA A 534 23.12 -15.22 -26.05
N THR A 535 21.85 -15.58 -26.11
CA THR A 535 21.03 -15.55 -27.33
C THR A 535 19.99 -14.44 -27.25
N LEU A 536 19.40 -14.06 -28.39
CA LEU A 536 18.32 -13.05 -28.42
C LEU A 536 17.11 -13.46 -27.57
N ASP A 537 16.88 -14.76 -27.37
CA ASP A 537 15.80 -15.29 -26.54
C ASP A 537 16.07 -15.24 -25.03
N THR A 538 17.29 -14.89 -24.62
CA THR A 538 17.67 -14.88 -23.21
C THR A 538 16.86 -13.81 -22.43
N PRO A 539 16.19 -14.17 -21.31
CA PRO A 539 15.47 -13.21 -20.47
C PRO A 539 16.40 -12.14 -19.89
N LEU A 540 15.90 -10.92 -19.78
CA LEU A 540 16.64 -9.80 -19.20
C LEU A 540 16.68 -9.87 -17.67
N GLU A 541 17.83 -9.50 -17.11
CA GLU A 541 18.03 -9.33 -15.67
C GLU A 541 18.20 -7.85 -15.34
N ASP A 542 17.72 -7.42 -14.17
CA ASP A 542 17.90 -6.04 -13.73
C ASP A 542 19.38 -5.73 -13.48
N GLY A 543 19.85 -4.61 -14.00
CA GLY A 543 21.26 -4.21 -14.04
C GLY A 543 22.10 -4.94 -15.08
N ALA A 544 21.51 -5.78 -15.95
CA ALA A 544 22.29 -6.54 -16.92
C ALA A 544 23.03 -5.64 -17.93
N ARG A 545 24.25 -6.04 -18.27
CA ARG A 545 25.07 -5.44 -19.34
C ARG A 545 25.07 -6.31 -20.58
N ILE A 546 24.40 -5.84 -21.62
CA ILE A 546 24.28 -6.50 -22.91
C ILE A 546 25.26 -5.87 -23.89
N ARG A 547 26.11 -6.69 -24.50
CA ARG A 547 27.04 -6.28 -25.54
C ARG A 547 26.83 -7.14 -26.78
N TYR A 548 26.75 -6.50 -27.94
CA TYR A 548 26.64 -7.19 -29.22
C TYR A 548 27.45 -6.46 -30.30
N LEU A 549 27.93 -7.22 -31.28
CA LEU A 549 28.65 -6.70 -32.44
C LEU A 549 27.80 -6.88 -33.70
N HIS A 550 27.82 -5.88 -34.59
CA HIS A 550 27.31 -6.06 -35.94
C HIS A 550 28.40 -6.68 -36.82
N LEU A 551 27.98 -7.54 -37.75
CA LEU A 551 28.85 -8.20 -38.72
C LEU A 551 28.62 -7.57 -40.11
N ASP A 552 28.79 -6.27 -40.23
CA ASP A 552 28.45 -5.54 -41.45
C ASP A 552 29.58 -5.57 -42.48
N THR A 553 30.82 -5.79 -42.04
CA THR A 553 32.02 -5.71 -42.87
C THR A 553 32.81 -7.02 -42.91
N LEU A 554 33.58 -7.21 -43.98
CA LEU A 554 34.46 -8.36 -44.16
C LEU A 554 35.44 -8.52 -42.99
N ALA A 555 36.00 -7.43 -42.46
CA ALA A 555 36.87 -7.45 -41.29
C ALA A 555 36.20 -8.11 -40.08
N GLN A 556 34.96 -7.71 -39.77
CA GLN A 556 34.20 -8.22 -38.62
C GLN A 556 33.81 -9.68 -38.80
N VAL A 557 33.45 -10.07 -40.02
CA VAL A 557 33.14 -11.46 -40.37
C VAL A 557 34.39 -12.34 -40.21
N LEU A 558 35.54 -11.90 -40.73
CA LEU A 558 36.80 -12.66 -40.64
C LEU A 558 37.35 -12.73 -39.21
N ASP A 559 37.16 -11.69 -38.41
CA ASP A 559 37.48 -11.69 -36.98
C ASP A 559 36.60 -12.68 -36.21
N ALA A 560 35.29 -12.71 -36.51
CA ALA A 560 34.34 -13.62 -35.87
C ALA A 560 34.62 -15.11 -36.16
N VAL A 561 35.20 -15.44 -37.32
CA VAL A 561 35.60 -16.81 -37.69
C VAL A 561 37.08 -17.13 -37.40
N GLY A 562 37.86 -16.16 -36.94
CA GLY A 562 39.27 -16.34 -36.54
C GLY A 562 40.30 -16.34 -37.69
N ASP A 563 39.93 -15.91 -38.90
CA ASP A 563 40.78 -15.96 -40.11
C ASP A 563 41.46 -14.61 -40.46
N LEU A 564 41.25 -13.55 -39.67
CA LEU A 564 41.77 -12.21 -39.95
C LEU A 564 43.32 -12.15 -39.96
N GLU A 565 43.99 -12.96 -39.13
CA GLU A 565 45.46 -12.98 -39.00
C GLU A 565 46.16 -13.50 -40.27
N ALA A 566 45.49 -14.37 -41.06
CA ALA A 566 46.05 -14.91 -42.31
C ALA A 566 46.28 -13.84 -43.40
N LEU A 567 45.67 -12.66 -43.26
CA LEU A 567 45.76 -11.54 -44.20
C LEU A 567 46.80 -10.47 -43.83
N ARG A 568 47.54 -10.60 -42.71
CA ARG A 568 48.46 -9.53 -42.23
C ARG A 568 49.95 -9.71 -42.59
N THR A 569 50.39 -10.83 -43.16
CA THR A 569 51.81 -11.07 -43.53
C THR A 569 52.18 -10.56 -44.92
N ALA A 570 52.94 -9.45 -45.01
CA ALA A 570 53.52 -8.92 -46.26
C ALA A 570 55.01 -9.34 -46.44
N HIS A 571 55.45 -9.61 -47.67
CA HIS A 571 56.84 -10.00 -48.01
C HIS A 571 57.61 -8.83 -48.71
N SER A 572 58.90 -8.62 -48.38
CA SER A 572 59.79 -7.57 -48.96
C SER A 572 61.17 -8.12 -49.37
N ILE A 573 61.84 -7.50 -50.36
CA ILE A 573 63.23 -7.77 -50.81
C ILE A 573 64.15 -6.59 -50.46
N ARG A 574 65.38 -6.87 -50.01
CA ARG A 574 66.43 -5.91 -49.63
C ARG A 574 67.64 -5.99 -50.58
N TYR A 575 68.23 -4.87 -51.01
CA TYR A 575 69.42 -4.82 -51.89
C TYR A 575 70.31 -3.60 -51.61
N VAL A 576 71.53 -3.56 -52.15
CA VAL A 576 72.50 -2.45 -52.03
C VAL A 576 72.77 -1.82 -53.40
N LEU A 577 72.68 -0.49 -53.51
CA LEU A 577 72.97 0.27 -54.75
C LEU A 577 74.03 1.34 -54.46
N ASN A 578 75.18 1.27 -55.14
CA ASN A 578 76.33 2.16 -54.94
C ASN A 578 76.72 2.34 -53.45
N GLY A 579 76.58 1.28 -52.66
CA GLY A 579 76.89 1.26 -51.22
C GLY A 579 75.74 1.67 -50.29
N VAL A 580 74.53 1.94 -50.80
CA VAL A 580 73.36 2.30 -49.98
C VAL A 580 72.31 1.18 -50.00
N GLU A 581 71.88 0.74 -48.82
CA GLU A 581 70.85 -0.29 -48.65
C GLU A 581 69.43 0.24 -48.98
N LYS A 582 68.61 -0.60 -49.63
CA LYS A 582 67.25 -0.30 -50.10
C LYS A 582 66.31 -1.49 -49.84
N LEU A 583 65.01 -1.23 -49.66
CA LEU A 583 63.97 -2.24 -49.40
C LEU A 583 62.72 -2.00 -50.26
N VAL A 584 62.16 -3.05 -50.85
CA VAL A 584 60.99 -3.01 -51.74
C VAL A 584 59.96 -4.09 -51.34
N PRO A 585 58.69 -3.73 -51.02
CA PRO A 585 57.62 -4.69 -50.76
C PRO A 585 57.15 -5.37 -52.04
N VAL A 586 56.87 -6.69 -51.99
CA VAL A 586 56.64 -7.52 -53.19
C VAL A 586 55.26 -8.21 -53.26
N SER A 587 54.41 -8.17 -52.22
CA SER A 587 52.99 -8.61 -52.33
C SER A 587 52.08 -8.18 -51.16
N LEU A 588 50.76 -8.07 -51.43
CA LEU A 588 49.67 -7.92 -50.45
C LEU A 588 48.66 -9.08 -50.65
N PRO A 589 48.05 -9.64 -49.59
CA PRO A 589 47.04 -10.69 -49.74
C PRO A 589 45.72 -10.14 -50.28
N GLU A 590 45.00 -10.94 -51.07
CA GLU A 590 43.77 -10.55 -51.77
C GLU A 590 42.57 -11.28 -51.19
N ALA A 591 41.60 -10.54 -50.65
CA ALA A 591 40.29 -11.06 -50.27
C ALA A 591 39.27 -10.77 -51.37
N ARG A 592 38.42 -11.76 -51.69
CA ARG A 592 37.40 -11.62 -52.73
C ARG A 592 36.01 -11.92 -52.16
N ILE A 593 35.03 -11.11 -52.55
CA ILE A 593 33.60 -11.40 -52.34
C ILE A 593 32.97 -11.63 -53.71
N ASN A 594 32.33 -12.78 -53.91
CA ASN A 594 31.71 -13.20 -55.17
C ASN A 594 32.66 -13.05 -56.38
N GLY A 595 33.94 -13.41 -56.17
CA GLY A 595 34.99 -13.37 -57.19
C GLY A 595 35.66 -12.01 -57.43
N ARG A 596 35.18 -10.91 -56.82
CA ARG A 596 35.76 -9.56 -56.94
C ARG A 596 36.68 -9.24 -55.77
N ALA A 597 37.85 -8.67 -56.04
CA ALA A 597 38.78 -8.19 -55.01
C ALA A 597 38.16 -7.03 -54.21
N VAL A 598 38.21 -7.10 -52.89
CA VAL A 598 37.59 -6.14 -51.97
C VAL A 598 38.53 -5.78 -50.83
N SER A 599 38.29 -4.62 -50.19
CA SER A 599 38.95 -4.24 -48.93
C SER A 599 38.24 -4.87 -47.72
N LEU A 600 38.92 -4.88 -46.57
CA LEU A 600 38.37 -5.39 -45.31
C LEU A 600 37.12 -4.63 -44.81
N ASP A 601 36.95 -3.36 -45.19
CA ASP A 601 35.77 -2.57 -44.81
C ASP A 601 34.57 -2.79 -45.73
N SER A 602 34.69 -3.69 -46.71
CA SER A 602 33.62 -3.94 -47.69
C SER A 602 32.42 -4.64 -47.02
N PRO A 603 31.19 -4.25 -47.37
CA PRO A 603 29.99 -4.80 -46.76
C PRO A 603 29.79 -6.27 -47.15
N VAL A 604 29.35 -7.09 -46.19
CA VAL A 604 29.04 -8.52 -46.38
C VAL A 604 27.55 -8.77 -46.19
N LYS A 605 26.98 -9.65 -47.02
CA LYS A 605 25.57 -10.04 -46.95
C LYS A 605 25.42 -11.55 -46.98
N THR A 606 24.28 -12.03 -46.46
CA THR A 606 23.93 -13.46 -46.54
C THR A 606 23.93 -13.93 -48.01
N GLY A 607 24.51 -15.10 -48.26
CA GLY A 607 24.74 -15.68 -49.59
C GLY A 607 26.07 -15.30 -50.24
N ASP A 608 26.89 -14.43 -49.65
CA ASP A 608 28.18 -14.05 -50.23
C ASP A 608 29.21 -15.19 -50.15
N HIS A 609 29.99 -15.32 -51.22
CA HIS A 609 31.13 -16.24 -51.33
C HIS A 609 32.43 -15.47 -51.08
N ILE A 610 33.13 -15.80 -50.00
CA ILE A 610 34.37 -15.14 -49.57
C ILE A 610 35.55 -16.07 -49.85
N ASP A 611 36.48 -15.64 -50.71
CA ASP A 611 37.72 -16.36 -51.00
C ASP A 611 38.92 -15.55 -50.50
N ILE A 612 39.77 -16.19 -49.69
CA ILE A 612 41.01 -15.60 -49.16
C ILE A 612 42.21 -16.24 -49.86
N ARG A 613 43.02 -15.44 -50.55
CA ARG A 613 44.22 -15.95 -51.26
C ARG A 613 45.52 -15.49 -50.59
N PRO A 614 46.38 -16.43 -50.13
CA PRO A 614 47.70 -16.09 -49.60
C PRO A 614 48.65 -15.62 -50.72
N SER A 615 49.53 -14.66 -50.42
CA SER A 615 50.45 -14.05 -51.38
C SER A 615 51.64 -14.93 -51.78
N ARG A 616 52.22 -14.71 -52.99
CA ARG A 616 53.49 -15.32 -53.47
C ARG A 616 54.42 -14.24 -54.06
N VAL A 617 55.74 -14.47 -53.99
CA VAL A 617 56.80 -13.58 -54.51
C VAL A 617 57.02 -13.79 -56.02
N THR A 618 57.07 -12.72 -56.83
CA THR A 618 57.47 -12.83 -58.26
C THR A 618 58.33 -11.64 -58.75
N GLY A 619 59.57 -11.91 -59.18
CA GLY A 619 60.15 -11.41 -60.45
C GLY A 619 60.68 -9.98 -60.61
N LEU A 620 61.15 -9.27 -59.56
CA LEU A 620 61.71 -7.90 -59.67
C LEU A 620 62.98 -7.84 -60.56
N GLN A 621 63.03 -6.94 -61.56
CA GLN A 621 64.20 -6.78 -62.46
C GLN A 621 65.03 -5.52 -62.16
N LEU A 622 66.33 -5.55 -62.49
CA LEU A 622 67.29 -4.48 -62.18
C LEU A 622 66.92 -3.11 -62.80
N LYS A 623 66.43 -3.09 -64.05
CA LYS A 623 65.99 -1.86 -64.73
C LYS A 623 64.80 -1.16 -64.06
N GLU A 624 64.02 -1.88 -63.26
CA GLU A 624 62.83 -1.34 -62.58
C GLU A 624 63.22 -0.54 -61.32
N ILE A 625 64.47 -0.69 -60.87
CA ILE A 625 65.00 -0.04 -59.66
C ILE A 625 66.20 0.89 -59.92
N VAL A 626 66.78 0.90 -61.12
CA VAL A 626 67.89 1.80 -61.52
C VAL A 626 67.56 2.54 -62.83
N ASP A 627 67.50 3.88 -62.79
CA ASP A 627 67.30 4.73 -63.97
C ASP A 627 68.59 4.86 -64.80
N LEU A 628 68.68 4.12 -65.90
CA LEU A 628 69.88 4.00 -66.73
C LEU A 628 70.20 5.28 -67.53
N LYS A 629 69.22 6.13 -67.82
CA LYS A 629 69.39 7.32 -68.69
C LYS A 629 70.17 8.45 -68.02
N GLN A 630 70.21 8.48 -66.69
CA GLN A 630 70.85 9.56 -65.94
C GLN A 630 72.39 9.54 -66.03
N TRP A 631 72.99 8.48 -66.60
CA TRP A 631 74.42 8.20 -66.47
C TRP A 631 75.25 8.28 -67.78
N GLU A 632 74.68 8.78 -68.89
CA GLU A 632 75.34 8.94 -70.23
C GLU A 632 76.15 10.26 -70.40
N GLY A 633 77.24 10.24 -71.20
CA GLY A 633 78.09 11.41 -71.50
C GLY A 633 77.60 12.29 -72.68
N GLN A 634 77.89 13.60 -72.67
CA GLN A 634 77.31 14.58 -73.61
C GLN A 634 78.12 14.79 -74.93
N PRO A 635 77.45 15.09 -76.07
CA PRO A 635 78.08 15.41 -77.37
C PRO A 635 78.75 16.80 -77.42
N ILE A 636 79.67 17.00 -78.38
CA ILE A 636 80.40 18.27 -78.66
C ILE A 636 80.10 18.77 -80.08
N HIS A 637 79.94 20.09 -80.25
CA HIS A 637 79.63 20.80 -81.49
C HIS A 637 80.78 21.74 -81.92
N VAL A 638 81.12 21.83 -83.22
CA VAL A 638 82.20 22.70 -83.74
C VAL A 638 81.83 23.28 -85.11
N THR A 639 82.16 24.55 -85.37
CA THR A 639 81.97 25.19 -86.68
C THR A 639 83.29 25.27 -87.46
N VAL A 640 83.32 24.92 -88.75
CA VAL A 640 84.51 25.03 -89.62
C VAL A 640 84.16 25.77 -90.92
N ASN A 641 84.80 26.90 -91.23
CA ASN A 641 84.55 27.69 -92.45
C ASN A 641 83.05 27.80 -92.82
N ASP A 642 82.23 28.10 -91.81
CA ASP A 642 80.76 28.28 -91.89
C ASP A 642 79.89 27.00 -91.91
N ALA A 643 80.45 25.80 -91.68
CA ALA A 643 79.69 24.55 -91.51
C ALA A 643 79.78 23.98 -90.08
N GLU A 644 78.66 23.59 -89.48
CA GLU A 644 78.60 22.97 -88.14
C GLU A 644 78.74 21.44 -88.17
N TRP A 645 79.43 20.90 -87.16
CA TRP A 645 79.70 19.47 -86.93
C TRP A 645 79.36 19.09 -85.49
N SER A 646 78.92 17.86 -85.23
CA SER A 646 78.59 17.34 -83.89
C SER A 646 79.12 15.92 -83.67
N PHE A 647 79.64 15.64 -82.46
CA PHE A 647 80.33 14.40 -82.10
C PHE A 647 79.78 13.81 -80.77
N PRO A 648 79.37 12.52 -80.69
CA PRO A 648 78.70 11.92 -79.51
C PRO A 648 79.61 11.55 -78.32
N GLY A 649 79.07 11.55 -77.08
CA GLY A 649 79.75 11.10 -75.84
C GLY A 649 79.67 9.57 -75.58
N GLN A 650 80.34 9.06 -74.53
CA GLN A 650 80.40 7.62 -74.20
C GLN A 650 79.29 7.16 -73.21
N ALA A 651 78.87 5.88 -73.29
CA ALA A 651 77.83 5.25 -72.46
C ALA A 651 78.32 4.75 -71.07
N PRO A 652 77.44 4.63 -70.06
CA PRO A 652 77.78 4.11 -68.72
C PRO A 652 77.99 2.59 -68.67
N SER A 653 78.55 2.08 -67.57
CA SER A 653 78.71 0.64 -67.29
C SER A 653 78.11 0.26 -65.93
N PHE A 654 77.46 -0.91 -65.85
CA PHE A 654 76.76 -1.43 -64.67
C PHE A 654 77.33 -2.78 -64.23
N SER A 655 77.27 -3.09 -62.93
CA SER A 655 77.54 -4.44 -62.43
C SER A 655 76.58 -4.86 -61.31
N LEU A 656 76.06 -6.09 -61.41
CA LEU A 656 75.31 -6.78 -60.36
C LEU A 656 76.24 -7.83 -59.74
N ASN A 657 76.43 -7.79 -58.42
CA ASN A 657 77.31 -8.68 -57.67
C ASN A 657 78.73 -8.79 -58.29
N ASN A 658 79.29 -7.65 -58.68
CA ASN A 658 80.60 -7.49 -59.34
C ASN A 658 80.73 -8.11 -60.74
N GLN A 659 79.63 -8.55 -61.37
CA GLN A 659 79.62 -8.96 -62.78
C GLN A 659 78.94 -7.92 -63.67
N PRO A 660 79.40 -7.71 -64.91
CA PRO A 660 78.74 -6.81 -65.86
C PRO A 660 77.26 -7.14 -66.00
N ALA A 661 76.39 -6.15 -65.86
CA ALA A 661 74.94 -6.31 -65.91
C ALA A 661 74.33 -5.54 -67.08
N THR A 662 73.25 -6.09 -67.63
CA THR A 662 72.52 -5.53 -68.78
C THR A 662 71.26 -4.75 -68.38
N GLY A 663 70.73 -5.00 -67.17
CA GLY A 663 69.51 -4.39 -66.64
C GLY A 663 68.30 -5.34 -66.61
N GLU A 664 68.37 -6.50 -67.28
CA GLU A 664 67.27 -7.48 -67.34
C GLU A 664 67.35 -8.56 -66.24
N GLU A 665 68.43 -8.56 -65.44
CA GLU A 665 68.66 -9.55 -64.38
C GLU A 665 67.66 -9.39 -63.22
N GLN A 666 67.28 -10.51 -62.59
CA GLN A 666 66.40 -10.52 -61.41
C GLN A 666 67.18 -10.10 -60.15
N VAL A 667 66.52 -9.27 -59.33
CA VAL A 667 67.05 -8.77 -58.06
C VAL A 667 66.55 -9.64 -56.92
N ASN A 668 67.47 -10.25 -56.21
CA ASN A 668 67.22 -11.09 -55.05
C ASN A 668 67.56 -10.35 -53.75
N ASP A 669 67.09 -10.90 -52.64
CA ASP A 669 67.42 -10.41 -51.30
C ASP A 669 68.94 -10.52 -51.07
N GLY A 670 69.58 -9.38 -50.78
CA GLY A 670 71.00 -9.23 -50.53
C GLY A 670 71.86 -8.79 -51.72
N ASP A 671 71.29 -8.58 -52.92
CA ASP A 671 72.07 -8.24 -54.11
C ASP A 671 72.78 -6.86 -54.01
N ASN A 672 73.97 -6.75 -54.61
CA ASN A 672 74.78 -5.52 -54.64
C ASN A 672 74.96 -5.00 -56.09
N ILE A 673 74.56 -3.76 -56.33
CA ILE A 673 74.51 -3.12 -57.65
C ILE A 673 75.44 -1.90 -57.66
N VAL A 674 76.29 -1.79 -58.69
CA VAL A 674 77.23 -0.66 -58.87
C VAL A 674 77.08 -0.04 -60.27
N VAL A 675 77.05 1.29 -60.34
CA VAL A 675 76.89 2.09 -61.57
C VAL A 675 78.06 3.07 -61.76
N LYS A 676 78.65 3.14 -62.96
CA LYS A 676 79.69 4.11 -63.35
C LYS A 676 79.25 4.95 -64.57
N ALA A 677 79.36 6.29 -64.48
CA ALA A 677 78.97 7.25 -65.54
C ALA A 677 79.93 7.29 -66.75
N GLY A 678 79.42 7.67 -67.94
CA GLY A 678 80.21 7.90 -69.17
C GLY A 678 80.97 9.25 -69.22
N ARG A 679 81.99 9.39 -70.11
CA ARG A 679 82.82 10.61 -70.29
C ARG A 679 82.48 11.39 -71.58
N SER A 680 82.62 12.73 -71.58
CA SER A 680 82.56 13.62 -72.77
C SER A 680 83.97 13.76 -73.41
N ALA A 681 84.08 13.83 -74.74
CA ALA A 681 85.36 13.77 -75.48
C ALA A 681 86.20 15.07 -75.41
N ASP A 682 87.54 15.01 -75.46
CA ASP A 682 88.39 16.18 -75.75
C ASP A 682 88.73 16.14 -77.25
N LEU A 683 88.29 17.14 -78.05
CA LEU A 683 88.51 17.16 -79.50
C LEU A 683 89.68 18.09 -79.85
N ILE A 684 90.67 17.62 -80.62
CA ILE A 684 91.78 18.46 -81.12
C ILE A 684 91.68 18.70 -82.63
N LEU A 685 92.36 19.74 -83.12
CA LEU A 685 92.27 20.17 -84.51
C LEU A 685 92.65 19.09 -85.53
N SER A 686 93.66 18.27 -85.27
CA SER A 686 94.03 17.16 -86.16
C SER A 686 92.93 16.12 -86.31
N GLU A 687 92.24 15.80 -85.21
CA GLU A 687 91.13 14.85 -85.19
C GLU A 687 89.92 15.42 -85.93
N LEU A 688 89.62 16.70 -85.69
CA LEU A 688 88.59 17.42 -86.43
C LEU A 688 88.88 17.42 -87.94
N LEU A 689 90.09 17.81 -88.36
CA LEU A 689 90.45 17.88 -89.79
C LEU A 689 90.36 16.51 -90.49
N ALA A 690 90.70 15.44 -89.77
CA ALA A 690 90.51 14.07 -90.26
C ALA A 690 89.03 13.69 -90.37
N MET A 691 88.22 14.04 -89.37
CA MET A 691 86.78 13.72 -89.36
C MET A 691 85.98 14.46 -90.42
N ILE A 692 86.40 15.69 -90.79
CA ILE A 692 85.74 16.48 -91.85
C ILE A 692 86.31 16.21 -93.25
N ASN A 693 87.31 15.32 -93.39
CA ASN A 693 88.01 15.03 -94.65
C ASN A 693 88.55 16.29 -95.37
N PHE A 694 89.26 17.17 -94.66
CA PHE A 694 89.82 18.39 -95.24
C PHE A 694 90.94 18.09 -96.28
N ASP A 695 90.83 18.64 -97.50
CA ASP A 695 91.87 18.53 -98.55
C ASP A 695 92.94 19.61 -98.37
N PRO A 696 94.21 19.24 -98.07
CA PRO A 696 95.29 20.20 -97.86
C PRO A 696 95.93 20.70 -99.16
N THR A 697 95.40 20.40 -100.34
CA THR A 697 95.99 20.85 -101.62
C THR A 697 95.68 22.34 -101.88
N PRO A 698 96.67 23.22 -102.06
CA PRO A 698 96.43 24.65 -102.29
C PRO A 698 95.78 24.92 -103.66
N PRO A 699 94.79 25.84 -103.75
CA PRO A 699 94.24 26.32 -105.02
C PRO A 699 95.28 27.03 -105.91
N GLU A 700 95.10 26.99 -107.23
CA GLU A 700 96.02 27.57 -108.22
C GLU A 700 96.29 29.07 -107.95
N GLY A 701 97.57 29.43 -107.74
CA GLY A 701 98.00 30.80 -107.41
C GLY A 701 98.18 31.11 -105.91
N LYS A 702 97.88 30.16 -105.00
CA LYS A 702 98.05 30.28 -103.53
C LYS A 702 99.02 29.22 -103.01
N ASN A 703 99.71 29.48 -101.90
CA ASN A 703 100.71 28.52 -101.37
C ASN A 703 100.76 28.38 -99.84
N LYS A 704 99.91 29.08 -99.09
CA LYS A 704 99.93 29.01 -97.61
C LYS A 704 98.52 28.92 -97.02
N LEU A 705 98.26 27.96 -96.15
CA LEU A 705 97.03 27.87 -95.37
C LEU A 705 97.20 28.61 -94.04
N ASP A 706 96.34 29.61 -93.79
CA ASP A 706 96.19 30.26 -92.48
C ASP A 706 95.09 29.52 -91.72
N ILE A 707 95.47 28.83 -90.64
CA ILE A 707 94.54 28.07 -89.79
C ILE A 707 94.32 28.85 -88.51
N ARG A 708 93.05 29.08 -88.16
CA ARG A 708 92.67 29.76 -86.93
C ARG A 708 91.63 28.97 -86.17
N VAL A 709 91.74 28.95 -84.85
CA VAL A 709 90.69 28.49 -83.95
C VAL A 709 90.23 29.70 -83.13
N ASN A 710 88.95 30.04 -83.22
CA ASN A 710 88.32 31.23 -82.64
C ASN A 710 89.05 32.54 -83.00
N GLY A 711 89.54 32.65 -84.24
CA GLY A 711 90.22 33.84 -84.76
C GLY A 711 91.71 33.95 -84.44
N PHE A 712 92.26 33.06 -83.60
CA PHE A 712 93.70 33.01 -83.28
C PHE A 712 94.44 31.99 -84.15
N PRO A 713 95.68 32.25 -84.57
CA PRO A 713 96.49 31.27 -85.29
C PRO A 713 96.59 29.96 -84.48
N ALA A 714 96.33 28.82 -85.13
CA ALA A 714 96.30 27.51 -84.49
C ALA A 714 97.21 26.51 -85.22
N ASP A 715 97.65 25.49 -84.47
CA ASP A 715 98.35 24.33 -85.00
C ASP A 715 97.48 23.06 -84.89
N TYR A 716 97.95 21.97 -85.48
CA TYR A 716 97.19 20.70 -85.53
C TYR A 716 96.89 20.08 -84.15
N ALA A 717 97.61 20.45 -83.08
CA ALA A 717 97.38 19.90 -81.75
C ALA A 717 96.44 20.77 -80.90
N THR A 718 95.97 21.90 -81.44
CA THR A 718 95.16 22.86 -80.70
C THR A 718 93.80 22.22 -80.31
N PRO A 719 93.44 22.18 -79.01
CA PRO A 719 92.16 21.68 -78.56
C PRO A 719 91.02 22.61 -78.97
N ILE A 720 89.90 22.00 -79.35
CA ILE A 720 88.69 22.68 -79.79
C ILE A 720 87.62 22.49 -78.72
N PRO A 721 87.24 23.57 -78.01
CA PRO A 721 86.13 23.50 -77.07
C PRO A 721 84.80 23.31 -77.81
N ASP A 722 83.79 22.86 -77.08
CA ASP A 722 82.41 22.87 -77.55
C ASP A 722 82.00 24.27 -78.03
N HIS A 723 81.32 24.30 -79.17
CA HIS A 723 81.01 25.48 -80.00
C HIS A 723 82.22 26.29 -80.51
N GLY A 724 83.42 25.69 -80.59
CA GLY A 724 84.59 26.32 -81.19
C GLY A 724 84.42 26.58 -82.70
N ARG A 725 85.03 27.66 -83.22
CA ARG A 725 85.05 28.00 -84.65
C ARG A 725 86.46 27.82 -85.21
N VAL A 726 86.57 27.08 -86.30
CA VAL A 726 87.82 26.85 -87.03
C VAL A 726 87.73 27.52 -88.40
N GLU A 727 88.72 28.34 -88.73
CA GLU A 727 88.83 29.01 -90.03
C GLU A 727 90.08 28.49 -90.75
N LEU A 728 89.91 27.99 -91.97
CA LEU A 728 90.96 27.44 -92.83
C LEU A 728 91.00 28.29 -94.12
N ILE A 729 91.94 29.22 -94.23
CA ILE A 729 91.97 30.22 -95.32
C ILE A 729 93.26 30.08 -96.13
N TRP A 730 93.16 29.73 -97.41
CA TRP A 730 94.30 29.74 -98.34
C TRP A 730 94.69 31.17 -98.73
N ARG A 731 95.99 31.49 -98.67
CA ARG A 731 96.60 32.74 -99.10
C ARG A 731 97.55 32.57 -100.27
#